data_AF-A0A7X3F1E9-F1
#
_entry.id   AF-A0A7X3F1E9-F1
#
_cell.length_a   1.000
_cell.length_b   1.000
_cell.length_c   1.000
_cell.angle_alpha   90.00
_cell.angle_beta   90.00
_cell.angle_gamma   90.00
#
_symmetry.space_group_name_H-M   'P 1'
#
loop_
_entity.id
_entity.type
_entity.pdbx_description
1 polymer ?
#
loop_
_entity_poly.entity_id
_entity_poly.type
_entity_poly.pdbx_seq_one_letter_code
_entity_poly.pdbx_strand_id
1 'polypeptide(L)'
;MSLISSSIPNFVNGVSQQPFTLRLASQLDAQENGISTVSEGLMKRPPTTHLARVTASPLESAFVHTINRDASERYQVAITNGGLRVFAVDGSERTVSFPDGTSYLAASDPASDFTAITVADYTFIVNKAITVANRAAVSATRGPEALISVIQGNYGRTYGVILNGVTVATYATPDGSDATKTSLASTDYIATELVAGIQSAGFTCVRAGSCLYITSTADFTIDCYDGFNNNAMKAYKKVVQSFSTLPSNCTQAGGCLFEITGDPGDSSDDYYVYYDVGTDSTGVWRECVGPGVALGLDGSTMPHTLVRNADGTFTFQAATWTDRVAGDADTNEDPSFVGRTINDVVFYRNRLGFLADEAVIFSESGKYWNFYRTTVTELLDSDPIDVSSTYTKVAILKHAVSFNKQLLLFSDEVQFLIDNGDTLTPKTISIKPSTEFVCNALTTPQSVGKNVYFASDRENWTAIREYFTDTNDVSNDSTDVASHVPQYIPSGVFKIASSSSEDMLCVLTTGDRHSIYVYKFYWDGDTKVQSSWSKWTFPDTDTILSAEFLDSEVFLAINRADGLYFEKLTVATDSLGTNEPYLVHLDRKQYVTKDTLSYADGYTTIPHSWAMDDGTYMAVTATGQTLKPGVVAEIVWDGATAKVKGNYTSSDLIVGRRYVFSFQLSTITVKTQSAGGGTKSDTEGRLQLRKASVNFANTGYFQVKVTPRYRDTYTYTYSGKVLGTPSATLGQAELSTGKFTFPIMTQNTDATIVIQNDSPMPSAFLSADWEGFFVKRSQAV
;
A
#
# COMPACT_ATOMS: atom_id res chain seq x y z
N MET A 1 -60.09 -5.80 -15.45
CA MET A 1 -58.70 -5.54 -15.01
C MET A 1 -58.43 -6.49 -13.86
N SER A 2 -57.42 -7.35 -13.95
CA SER A 2 -57.06 -8.20 -12.81
C SER A 2 -56.29 -7.36 -11.79
N LEU A 3 -56.64 -7.54 -10.52
CA LEU A 3 -55.85 -7.01 -9.42
C LEU A 3 -54.66 -7.96 -9.23
N ILE A 4 -53.44 -7.44 -9.29
CA ILE A 4 -52.20 -8.19 -9.06
C ILE A 4 -51.51 -7.58 -7.85
N SER A 5 -51.00 -8.43 -6.99
CA SER A 5 -50.10 -8.07 -5.90
C SER A 5 -48.82 -8.88 -6.00
N SER A 6 -47.67 -8.26 -5.71
CA SER A 6 -46.39 -8.94 -5.62
C SER A 6 -45.53 -8.27 -4.56
N SER A 7 -44.47 -8.96 -4.12
CA SER A 7 -43.47 -8.43 -3.20
C SER A 7 -42.12 -8.24 -3.88
N ILE A 8 -41.38 -7.26 -3.38
CA ILE A 8 -39.93 -7.09 -3.53
C ILE A 8 -39.33 -7.78 -2.30
N PRO A 9 -38.60 -8.90 -2.46
CA PRO A 9 -38.24 -9.77 -1.35
C PRO A 9 -37.28 -9.12 -0.36
N ASN A 10 -36.35 -8.29 -0.85
CA ASN A 10 -35.37 -7.59 -0.04
C ASN A 10 -34.78 -6.37 -0.78
N PHE A 11 -33.96 -5.58 -0.09
CA PHE A 11 -33.25 -4.41 -0.63
C PHE A 11 -31.73 -4.56 -0.60
N VAL A 12 -31.22 -5.79 -0.65
CA VAL A 12 -29.79 -6.06 -0.38
C VAL A 12 -28.88 -5.89 -1.59
N ASN A 13 -29.42 -5.71 -2.80
CA ASN A 13 -28.66 -5.73 -4.07
C ASN A 13 -28.23 -4.35 -4.57
N GLY A 14 -28.43 -3.29 -3.80
CA GLY A 14 -27.90 -1.96 -4.07
C GLY A 14 -28.40 -1.30 -5.37
N VAL A 15 -27.64 -0.32 -5.85
CA VAL A 15 -27.98 0.49 -7.03
C VAL A 15 -27.74 -0.27 -8.33
N SER A 16 -28.58 -0.05 -9.35
CA SER A 16 -28.34 -0.47 -10.72
C SER A 16 -28.74 0.61 -11.72
N GLN A 17 -27.89 0.90 -12.71
CA GLN A 17 -28.18 1.85 -13.80
C GLN A 17 -28.72 1.17 -15.06
N GLN A 18 -28.88 -0.15 -15.05
CA GLN A 18 -29.49 -0.88 -16.16
C GLN A 18 -30.94 -0.42 -16.41
N PRO A 19 -31.47 -0.55 -17.63
CA PRO A 19 -32.89 -0.32 -17.87
C PRO A 19 -33.76 -1.14 -16.91
N PHE A 20 -34.85 -0.56 -16.41
CA PHE A 20 -35.71 -1.18 -15.39
C PHE A 20 -36.24 -2.57 -15.75
N THR A 21 -36.30 -2.90 -17.05
CA THR A 21 -36.72 -4.21 -17.56
C THR A 21 -35.70 -5.32 -17.29
N LEU A 22 -34.41 -4.98 -17.17
CA LEU A 22 -33.29 -5.90 -16.93
C LEU A 22 -32.90 -6.00 -15.45
N ARG A 23 -33.26 -4.99 -14.64
CA ARG A 23 -32.94 -4.96 -13.21
C ARG A 23 -33.60 -6.08 -12.42
N LEU A 24 -32.94 -6.54 -11.37
CA LEU A 24 -33.57 -7.40 -10.35
C LEU A 24 -34.59 -6.59 -9.54
N ALA A 25 -35.60 -7.27 -8.99
CA ALA A 25 -36.64 -6.61 -8.20
C ALA A 25 -36.09 -5.95 -6.92
N SER A 26 -35.02 -6.48 -6.36
CA SER A 26 -34.34 -6.00 -5.16
C SER A 26 -33.28 -4.91 -5.42
N GLN A 27 -33.07 -4.52 -6.69
CA GLN A 27 -32.18 -3.41 -7.05
C GLN A 27 -32.90 -2.06 -6.99
N LEU A 28 -32.12 -1.03 -6.70
CA LEU A 28 -32.56 0.34 -6.47
C LEU A 28 -32.09 1.25 -7.61
N ASP A 29 -32.78 2.37 -7.80
CA ASP A 29 -32.35 3.41 -8.75
C ASP A 29 -31.23 4.28 -8.14
N ALA A 30 -31.30 4.52 -6.84
CA ALA A 30 -30.32 5.31 -6.08
C ALA A 30 -30.32 4.86 -4.61
N GLN A 31 -29.16 4.94 -3.96
CA GLN A 31 -28.97 4.65 -2.54
C GLN A 31 -27.87 5.57 -1.98
N GLU A 32 -28.29 6.55 -1.17
CA GLU A 32 -27.42 7.55 -0.56
C GLU A 32 -27.43 7.40 0.96
N ASN A 33 -26.24 7.38 1.57
CA ASN A 33 -26.04 7.22 3.02
C ASN A 33 -26.75 5.99 3.62
N GLY A 34 -26.85 4.91 2.83
CA GLY A 34 -27.39 3.62 3.26
C GLY A 34 -26.36 2.50 3.19
N ILE A 35 -26.57 1.45 3.96
CA ILE A 35 -25.79 0.21 3.93
C ILE A 35 -26.73 -0.98 3.79
N SER A 36 -26.43 -1.87 2.84
CA SER A 36 -27.26 -3.04 2.53
C SER A 36 -26.71 -4.28 3.21
N THR A 37 -27.38 -4.83 4.21
CA THR A 37 -26.92 -6.03 4.93
C THR A 37 -27.88 -7.20 4.68
N VAL A 38 -27.35 -8.43 4.62
CA VAL A 38 -28.16 -9.64 4.39
C VAL A 38 -29.02 -9.97 5.61
N SER A 39 -28.55 -9.64 6.81
CA SER A 39 -29.23 -9.93 8.09
C SER A 39 -30.33 -8.92 8.45
N GLU A 40 -30.08 -7.62 8.25
CA GLU A 40 -30.93 -6.54 8.76
C GLU A 40 -31.60 -5.71 7.65
N GLY A 41 -31.32 -6.03 6.39
CA GLY A 41 -31.86 -5.34 5.22
C GLY A 41 -31.12 -4.05 4.90
N LEU A 42 -31.83 -3.09 4.30
CA LEU A 42 -31.27 -1.79 3.95
C LEU A 42 -31.37 -0.83 5.13
N MET A 43 -30.23 -0.46 5.70
CA MET A 43 -30.14 0.42 6.85
C MET A 43 -29.57 1.79 6.50
N LYS A 44 -29.84 2.76 7.36
CA LYS A 44 -29.10 4.03 7.38
C LYS A 44 -27.63 3.74 7.73
N ARG A 45 -26.67 4.35 7.03
CA ARG A 45 -25.23 4.11 7.29
C ARG A 45 -24.88 4.41 8.75
N PRO A 46 -23.83 3.81 9.31
CA PRO A 46 -23.41 4.18 10.65
C PRO A 46 -22.97 5.66 10.72
N PRO A 47 -23.18 6.33 11.87
CA PRO A 47 -22.74 7.71 12.07
C PRO A 47 -21.22 7.83 12.09
N THR A 48 -20.67 8.98 11.66
CA THR A 48 -19.28 9.30 12.00
C THR A 48 -19.16 9.83 13.43
N THR A 49 -18.18 9.34 14.17
CA THR A 49 -17.81 9.81 15.51
C THR A 49 -16.59 10.71 15.40
N HIS A 50 -16.66 11.90 15.98
CA HIS A 50 -15.54 12.82 16.02
C HIS A 50 -14.48 12.31 17.00
N LEU A 51 -13.22 12.24 16.54
CA LEU A 51 -12.08 11.88 17.38
C LEU A 51 -11.31 13.13 17.81
N ALA A 52 -10.78 13.85 16.82
CA ALA A 52 -9.98 15.05 17.08
C ALA A 52 -9.92 15.98 15.87
N ARG A 53 -9.67 17.26 16.15
CA ARG A 53 -9.12 18.19 15.16
C ARG A 53 -7.60 18.10 15.26
N VAL A 54 -6.97 17.68 14.18
CA VAL A 54 -5.55 17.30 14.16
C VAL A 54 -4.68 18.48 13.72
N THR A 55 -5.21 19.34 12.86
CA THR A 55 -4.49 20.52 12.36
C THR A 55 -5.38 21.77 12.40
N ALA A 56 -4.74 22.93 12.56
CA ALA A 56 -5.45 24.22 12.55
C ALA A 56 -5.80 24.72 11.14
N SER A 57 -5.21 24.12 10.11
CA SER A 57 -5.43 24.40 8.69
C SER A 57 -5.52 23.09 7.90
N PRO A 58 -6.34 23.02 6.84
CA PRO A 58 -6.42 21.82 6.00
C PRO A 58 -5.07 21.50 5.35
N LEU A 59 -4.83 20.23 5.04
CA LEU A 59 -3.63 19.80 4.30
C LEU A 59 -3.91 19.87 2.80
N GLU A 60 -3.18 20.70 2.06
CA GLU A 60 -3.22 20.70 0.59
C GLU A 60 -2.52 19.45 0.06
N SER A 61 -3.10 18.81 -0.97
CA SER A 61 -2.71 17.52 -1.59
C SER A 61 -1.74 16.68 -0.74
N ALA A 62 -2.28 15.79 0.09
CA ALA A 62 -1.50 14.99 1.04
C ALA A 62 -1.63 13.50 0.77
N PHE A 63 -0.50 12.79 0.81
CA PHE A 63 -0.47 11.33 0.87
C PHE A 63 -0.68 10.88 2.31
N VAL A 64 -1.62 9.96 2.53
CA VAL A 64 -1.96 9.46 3.86
C VAL A 64 -1.76 7.95 3.90
N HIS A 65 -0.85 7.52 4.77
CA HIS A 65 -0.53 6.12 5.01
C HIS A 65 -0.91 5.71 6.43
N THR A 66 -1.56 4.56 6.56
CA THR A 66 -1.97 4.04 7.86
C THR A 66 -0.98 2.97 8.32
N ILE A 67 -0.43 3.16 9.52
CA ILE A 67 0.41 2.19 10.21
C ILE A 67 -0.46 1.47 11.24
N ASN A 68 -0.69 0.17 11.04
CA ASN A 68 -1.40 -0.70 11.99
C ASN A 68 -0.48 -1.84 12.40
N ARG A 69 0.20 -1.73 13.56
CA ARG A 69 1.09 -2.77 14.07
C ARG A 69 0.37 -3.72 15.02
N ASP A 70 -0.36 -3.15 15.96
CA ASP A 70 -1.18 -3.88 16.93
C ASP A 70 -2.38 -3.02 17.39
N ALA A 71 -3.12 -3.50 18.40
CA ALA A 71 -4.30 -2.80 18.91
C ALA A 71 -3.99 -1.44 19.59
N SER A 72 -2.77 -1.24 20.07
CA SER A 72 -2.32 -0.02 20.78
C SER A 72 -1.41 0.87 19.92
N GLU A 73 -0.69 0.28 18.96
CA GLU A 73 0.26 0.96 18.08
C GLU A 73 -0.34 1.17 16.68
N ARG A 74 -1.14 2.23 16.57
CA ARG A 74 -1.79 2.65 15.33
C ARG A 74 -1.54 4.13 15.06
N TYR A 75 -1.11 4.45 13.85
CA TYR A 75 -0.74 5.81 13.45
C TYR A 75 -1.21 6.13 12.02
N GLN A 76 -1.45 7.40 11.76
CA GLN A 76 -1.55 7.95 10.41
C GLN A 76 -0.36 8.85 10.11
N VAL A 77 0.29 8.58 8.99
CA VAL A 77 1.34 9.42 8.43
C VAL A 77 0.73 10.27 7.34
N ALA A 78 0.86 11.59 7.44
CA ALA A 78 0.46 12.53 6.41
C ALA A 78 1.71 13.19 5.81
N ILE A 79 1.90 13.03 4.50
CA ILE A 79 3.02 13.61 3.75
C ILE A 79 2.48 14.69 2.83
N THR A 80 3.11 15.86 2.90
CA THR A 80 2.84 17.06 2.10
C THR A 80 4.14 17.52 1.45
N ASN A 81 4.08 18.49 0.55
CA ASN A 81 5.29 19.02 -0.09
C ASN A 81 6.28 19.57 0.96
N GLY A 82 7.41 18.89 1.13
CA GLY A 82 8.48 19.24 2.07
C GLY A 82 8.17 18.96 3.54
N GLY A 83 7.07 18.27 3.87
CA GLY A 83 6.62 18.06 5.25
C GLY A 83 6.02 16.69 5.52
N LEU A 84 6.32 16.10 6.67
CA LEU A 84 5.77 14.83 7.15
C LEU A 84 5.30 14.99 8.59
N ARG A 85 4.07 14.54 8.86
CA ARG A 85 3.47 14.57 10.20
C ARG A 85 2.90 13.21 10.54
N VAL A 86 3.03 12.82 11.81
CA VAL A 86 2.54 11.52 12.30
C VAL A 86 1.55 11.77 13.43
N PHE A 87 0.38 11.16 13.32
CA PHE A 87 -0.69 11.28 14.30
C PHE A 87 -1.09 9.91 14.81
N ALA A 88 -1.34 9.77 16.09
CA ALA A 88 -2.00 8.59 16.62
C ALA A 88 -3.50 8.62 16.32
N VAL A 89 -4.18 7.49 16.48
CA VAL A 89 -5.63 7.34 16.23
C VAL A 89 -6.49 8.26 17.11
N ASP A 90 -5.99 8.63 18.30
CA ASP A 90 -6.64 9.60 19.19
C ASP A 90 -6.49 11.06 18.73
N GLY A 91 -5.75 11.31 17.65
CA GLY A 91 -5.43 12.63 17.12
C GLY A 91 -4.22 13.32 17.73
N SER A 92 -3.52 12.67 18.68
CA SER A 92 -2.28 13.22 19.24
C SER A 92 -1.14 13.19 18.20
N GLU A 93 -0.50 14.32 17.98
CA GLU A 93 0.65 14.42 17.09
C GLU A 93 1.91 13.87 17.77
N ARG A 94 2.68 13.08 17.02
CA ARG A 94 3.97 12.53 17.44
C ARG A 94 5.09 13.36 16.85
N THR A 95 6.09 13.66 17.67
CA THR A 95 7.28 14.38 17.22
C THR A 95 8.03 13.55 16.19
N VAL A 96 8.38 14.18 15.07
CA VAL A 96 9.22 13.60 14.01
C VAL A 96 10.55 14.33 13.97
N SER A 97 11.65 13.59 14.07
CA SER A 97 13.01 14.08 13.89
C SER A 97 13.45 13.91 12.43
N PHE A 98 14.18 14.90 11.90
CA PHE A 98 14.68 14.94 10.52
C PHE A 98 16.21 15.15 10.50
N PRO A 99 17.01 14.16 10.94
CA PRO A 99 18.47 14.29 10.99
C PRO A 99 19.09 14.63 9.62
N ASP A 100 18.50 14.12 8.52
CA ASP A 100 18.95 14.36 7.15
C ASP A 100 18.16 15.49 6.43
N GLY A 101 17.30 16.21 7.15
CA GLY A 101 16.40 17.23 6.60
C GLY A 101 15.16 16.65 5.89
N THR A 102 14.46 17.50 5.12
CA THR A 102 13.17 17.18 4.47
C THR A 102 13.20 17.26 2.94
N SER A 103 14.39 17.41 2.33
CA SER A 103 14.53 17.57 0.88
C SER A 103 13.90 16.44 0.07
N TYR A 104 13.99 15.20 0.55
CA TYR A 104 13.37 14.02 -0.07
C TYR A 104 11.83 14.08 -0.13
N LEU A 105 11.21 14.92 0.70
CA LEU A 105 9.75 15.09 0.76
C LEU A 105 9.26 16.17 -0.22
N ALA A 106 10.12 16.77 -1.03
CA ALA A 106 9.70 17.72 -2.06
C ALA A 106 8.92 16.98 -3.16
N ALA A 107 7.70 17.45 -3.44
CA ALA A 107 6.81 16.84 -4.43
C ALA A 107 5.85 17.89 -5.01
N SER A 108 5.51 17.75 -6.29
CA SER A 108 4.53 18.61 -6.97
C SER A 108 3.09 18.20 -6.63
N ASP A 109 2.83 16.90 -6.55
CA ASP A 109 1.56 16.34 -6.11
C ASP A 109 1.81 15.22 -5.09
N PRO A 110 1.95 15.57 -3.79
CA PRO A 110 2.28 14.58 -2.78
C PRO A 110 1.32 13.40 -2.75
N ALA A 111 0.03 13.57 -3.08
CA ALA A 111 -0.95 12.50 -3.06
C ALA A 111 -0.63 11.34 -4.03
N SER A 112 0.00 11.61 -5.18
CA SER A 112 0.39 10.61 -6.18
C SER A 112 1.88 10.28 -6.20
N ASP A 113 2.71 11.25 -5.82
CA ASP A 113 4.17 11.18 -5.93
C ASP A 113 4.81 10.31 -4.83
N PHE A 114 4.06 9.98 -3.77
CA PHE A 114 4.53 9.10 -2.70
C PHE A 114 3.85 7.72 -2.71
N THR A 115 4.60 6.71 -2.27
CA THR A 115 4.07 5.41 -1.85
C THR A 115 4.83 4.97 -0.61
N ALA A 116 4.18 4.16 0.23
CA ALA A 116 4.78 3.68 1.45
C ALA A 116 4.34 2.25 1.78
N ILE A 117 5.27 1.48 2.35
CA ILE A 117 4.98 0.19 2.96
C ILE A 117 5.56 0.15 4.36
N THR A 118 4.80 -0.41 5.30
CA THR A 118 5.26 -0.62 6.67
C THR A 118 5.55 -2.10 6.90
N VAL A 119 6.78 -2.41 7.29
CA VAL A 119 7.24 -3.76 7.60
C VAL A 119 7.95 -3.73 8.95
N ALA A 120 7.38 -4.43 9.93
CA ALA A 120 7.86 -4.43 11.31
C ALA A 120 8.12 -3.00 11.82
N ASP A 121 9.37 -2.67 12.13
CA ASP A 121 9.75 -1.38 12.70
C ASP A 121 9.97 -0.24 11.70
N TYR A 122 10.02 -0.56 10.41
CA TYR A 122 10.35 0.39 9.35
C TYR A 122 9.12 0.69 8.49
N THR A 123 8.88 1.97 8.23
CA THR A 123 8.03 2.39 7.11
C THR A 123 8.93 2.94 6.01
N PHE A 124 8.97 2.26 4.87
CA PHE A 124 9.70 2.72 3.69
C PHE A 124 8.83 3.70 2.94
N ILE A 125 9.38 4.87 2.63
CA ILE A 125 8.69 5.93 1.89
C ILE A 125 9.48 6.17 0.60
N VAL A 126 8.81 5.97 -0.53
CA VAL A 126 9.37 6.19 -1.86
C VAL A 126 8.80 7.48 -2.42
N ASN A 127 9.68 8.38 -2.88
CA ASN A 127 9.32 9.50 -3.73
C ASN A 127 9.50 9.09 -5.20
N LYS A 128 8.39 8.94 -5.93
CA LYS A 128 8.36 8.45 -7.32
C LYS A 128 8.96 9.45 -8.31
N ALA A 129 9.20 10.70 -7.91
CA ALA A 129 9.80 11.73 -8.75
C ALA A 129 11.35 11.77 -8.69
N ILE A 130 11.95 11.10 -7.69
CA ILE A 130 13.41 11.12 -7.50
C ILE A 130 14.05 9.98 -8.29
N THR A 131 15.03 10.32 -9.14
CA THR A 131 15.85 9.35 -9.85
C THR A 131 16.97 8.86 -8.94
N VAL A 132 17.11 7.54 -8.82
CA VAL A 132 18.16 6.93 -7.99
C VAL A 132 19.53 7.15 -8.61
N ALA A 133 20.51 7.54 -7.79
CA ALA A 133 21.87 7.75 -8.21
C ALA A 133 22.86 6.85 -7.46
N ASN A 134 23.98 6.56 -8.11
CA ASN A 134 25.15 5.99 -7.43
C ASN A 134 25.83 7.04 -6.57
N ARG A 135 26.40 6.59 -5.46
CA ARG A 135 27.24 7.41 -4.62
C ARG A 135 28.52 7.78 -5.38
N ALA A 136 28.94 9.03 -5.27
CA ALA A 136 30.16 9.52 -5.94
C ALA A 136 31.45 8.88 -5.42
N ALA A 137 31.43 8.24 -4.25
CA ALA A 137 32.58 7.56 -3.68
C ALA A 137 32.87 6.26 -4.46
N VAL A 138 34.09 6.16 -4.98
CA VAL A 138 34.60 5.00 -5.69
C VAL A 138 35.59 4.21 -4.85
N SER A 139 35.75 2.93 -5.14
CA SER A 139 36.79 2.08 -4.54
C SER A 139 38.17 2.65 -4.85
N ALA A 140 39.13 2.39 -3.96
CA ALA A 140 40.46 2.96 -4.09
C ALA A 140 41.11 2.57 -5.43
N THR A 141 41.46 3.57 -6.24
CA THR A 141 42.26 3.35 -7.45
C THR A 141 43.65 2.88 -7.04
N ARG A 142 44.14 1.80 -7.65
CA ARG A 142 45.48 1.29 -7.37
C ARG A 142 46.48 1.80 -8.41
N GLY A 143 47.60 2.31 -7.92
CA GLY A 143 48.73 2.70 -8.76
C GLY A 143 49.44 1.48 -9.36
N PRO A 144 50.49 1.69 -10.18
CA PRO A 144 51.27 0.60 -10.72
C PRO A 144 51.98 -0.21 -9.62
N GLU A 145 51.52 -1.44 -9.43
CA GLU A 145 52.06 -2.37 -8.45
C GLU A 145 52.27 -3.76 -9.05
N ALA A 146 53.18 -4.52 -8.45
CA ALA A 146 53.46 -5.90 -8.80
C ALA A 146 54.05 -6.66 -7.61
N LEU A 147 53.96 -7.98 -7.64
CA LEU A 147 54.47 -8.87 -6.60
C LEU A 147 55.36 -9.94 -7.22
N ILE A 148 56.50 -10.23 -6.61
CA ILE A 148 57.31 -11.40 -6.93
C ILE A 148 57.35 -12.29 -5.70
N SER A 149 57.11 -13.59 -5.88
CA SER A 149 57.26 -14.59 -4.83
C SER A 149 58.39 -15.55 -5.15
N VAL A 150 59.28 -15.76 -4.19
CA VAL A 150 60.29 -16.82 -4.23
C VAL A 150 59.70 -18.05 -3.54
N ILE A 151 59.32 -19.06 -4.34
CA ILE A 151 58.59 -20.25 -3.89
C ILE A 151 59.56 -21.30 -3.34
N GLN A 152 60.72 -21.47 -4.00
CA GLN A 152 61.71 -22.47 -3.64
C GLN A 152 63.11 -21.94 -3.88
N GLY A 153 64.05 -22.32 -3.02
CA GLY A 153 65.47 -22.09 -3.22
C GLY A 153 66.22 -23.38 -3.51
N ASN A 154 66.96 -23.40 -4.62
CA ASN A 154 67.76 -24.52 -5.10
C ASN A 154 69.23 -24.10 -5.24
N TYR A 155 70.16 -25.00 -4.92
CA TYR A 155 71.60 -24.77 -5.10
C TYR A 155 72.01 -24.70 -6.58
N GLY A 156 73.01 -23.86 -6.88
CA GLY A 156 73.60 -23.70 -8.20
C GLY A 156 72.67 -23.08 -9.24
N ARG A 157 71.68 -22.28 -8.81
CA ARG A 157 70.69 -21.63 -9.69
C ARG A 157 70.79 -20.11 -9.59
N THR A 158 70.37 -19.43 -10.65
CA THR A 158 70.35 -17.97 -10.71
C THR A 158 68.91 -17.48 -10.74
N TYR A 159 68.61 -16.59 -9.80
CA TYR A 159 67.33 -15.93 -9.60
C TYR A 159 67.48 -14.50 -10.11
N GLY A 160 66.53 -14.01 -10.91
CA GLY A 160 66.61 -12.67 -11.45
C GLY A 160 65.25 -12.03 -11.68
N VAL A 161 65.24 -10.71 -11.57
CA VAL A 161 64.07 -9.85 -11.73
C VAL A 161 64.28 -8.95 -12.94
N ILE A 162 63.31 -8.96 -13.84
CA ILE A 162 63.28 -8.16 -15.05
C ILE A 162 62.18 -7.12 -14.89
N LEU A 163 62.55 -5.84 -14.97
CA LEU A 163 61.60 -4.72 -14.98
C LEU A 163 61.80 -3.93 -16.28
N ASN A 164 60.72 -3.62 -16.99
CA ASN A 164 60.76 -2.92 -18.28
C ASN A 164 61.68 -3.60 -19.33
N GLY A 165 61.73 -4.93 -19.31
CA GLY A 165 62.58 -5.73 -20.21
C GLY A 165 64.09 -5.72 -19.86
N VAL A 166 64.48 -5.07 -18.77
CA VAL A 166 65.88 -5.03 -18.29
C VAL A 166 66.01 -5.84 -17.01
N THR A 167 67.02 -6.71 -16.94
CA THR A 167 67.35 -7.42 -15.70
C THR A 167 67.92 -6.44 -14.68
N VAL A 168 67.15 -6.13 -13.63
CA VAL A 168 67.49 -5.12 -12.61
C VAL A 168 68.14 -5.70 -11.37
N ALA A 169 67.89 -6.98 -11.08
CA ALA A 169 68.45 -7.67 -9.92
C ALA A 169 68.73 -9.14 -10.28
N THR A 170 69.85 -9.67 -9.79
CA THR A 170 70.24 -11.07 -9.98
C THR A 170 70.96 -11.60 -8.76
N TYR A 171 70.68 -12.84 -8.37
CA TYR A 171 71.39 -13.55 -7.33
C TYR A 171 71.65 -15.00 -7.74
N ALA A 172 72.91 -15.46 -7.60
CA ALA A 172 73.27 -16.85 -7.86
C ALA A 172 73.47 -17.57 -6.52
N THR A 173 72.70 -18.63 -6.29
CA THR A 173 72.85 -19.46 -5.10
C THR A 173 74.15 -20.26 -5.18
N PRO A 174 74.79 -20.58 -4.03
CA PRO A 174 75.96 -21.44 -3.99
C PRO A 174 75.69 -22.81 -4.64
N ASP A 175 76.74 -23.47 -5.13
CA ASP A 175 76.67 -24.78 -5.79
C ASP A 175 76.31 -25.96 -4.86
N GLY A 176 76.22 -25.72 -3.54
CA GLY A 176 75.90 -26.72 -2.53
C GLY A 176 77.10 -27.53 -2.04
N SER A 177 78.34 -27.16 -2.43
CA SER A 177 79.57 -27.85 -2.01
C SER A 177 79.96 -27.60 -0.54
N ASP A 178 79.42 -26.54 0.08
CA ASP A 178 79.74 -26.12 1.45
C ASP A 178 78.47 -26.06 2.31
N ALA A 179 78.39 -26.93 3.33
CA ALA A 179 77.25 -27.05 4.22
C ALA A 179 76.98 -25.77 5.05
N THR A 180 77.98 -24.91 5.24
CA THR A 180 77.81 -23.64 5.97
C THR A 180 77.04 -22.60 5.16
N LYS A 181 76.92 -22.80 3.84
CA LYS A 181 76.23 -21.89 2.91
C LYS A 181 74.78 -22.24 2.65
N THR A 182 74.23 -23.19 3.42
CA THR A 182 72.85 -23.69 3.23
C THR A 182 71.78 -22.60 3.41
N SER A 183 72.01 -21.65 4.33
CA SER A 183 71.12 -20.51 4.55
C SER A 183 71.03 -19.54 3.37
N LEU A 184 72.06 -19.50 2.50
CA LEU A 184 72.12 -18.61 1.34
C LEU A 184 71.19 -19.06 0.19
N ALA A 185 70.72 -20.30 0.24
CA ALA A 185 69.69 -20.82 -0.67
C ALA A 185 68.28 -20.75 -0.06
N SER A 186 68.09 -20.14 1.11
CA SER A 186 66.74 -19.93 1.66
C SER A 186 65.97 -18.89 0.83
N THR A 187 64.66 -19.06 0.72
CA THR A 187 63.78 -18.17 -0.05
C THR A 187 63.82 -16.73 0.46
N ASP A 188 63.88 -16.54 1.78
CA ASP A 188 64.04 -15.23 2.42
C ASP A 188 65.38 -14.56 2.10
N TYR A 189 66.47 -15.33 2.05
CA TYR A 189 67.79 -14.80 1.71
C TYR A 189 67.84 -14.39 0.23
N ILE A 190 67.33 -15.22 -0.67
CA ILE A 190 67.22 -14.91 -2.10
C ILE A 190 66.39 -13.63 -2.29
N ALA A 191 65.23 -13.52 -1.65
CA ALA A 191 64.41 -12.32 -1.69
C ALA A 191 65.18 -11.09 -1.15
N THR A 192 65.96 -11.24 -0.07
CA THR A 192 66.78 -10.17 0.49
C THR A 192 67.79 -9.60 -0.50
N GLU A 193 68.52 -10.46 -1.20
CA GLU A 193 69.56 -10.06 -2.15
C GLU A 193 68.99 -9.35 -3.38
N LEU A 194 67.75 -9.67 -3.78
CA LEU A 194 67.10 -9.05 -4.95
C LEU A 194 66.60 -7.62 -4.69
N VAL A 195 66.32 -7.24 -3.43
CA VAL A 195 65.75 -5.92 -3.08
C VAL A 195 66.66 -4.76 -3.52
N ALA A 196 67.97 -4.86 -3.26
CA ALA A 196 68.91 -3.76 -3.50
C ALA A 196 69.03 -3.43 -5.01
N GLY A 197 68.98 -4.45 -5.88
CA GLY A 197 68.99 -4.27 -7.33
C GLY A 197 67.74 -3.56 -7.84
N ILE A 198 66.56 -3.95 -7.33
CA ILE A 198 65.28 -3.30 -7.69
C ILE A 198 65.25 -1.84 -7.26
N GLN A 199 65.70 -1.54 -6.03
CA GLN A 199 65.75 -0.17 -5.50
C GLN A 199 66.75 0.70 -6.28
N SER A 200 67.90 0.14 -6.68
CA SER A 200 68.90 0.84 -7.49
C SER A 200 68.40 1.17 -8.90
N ALA A 201 67.43 0.41 -9.42
CA ALA A 201 66.75 0.68 -10.68
C ALA A 201 65.65 1.75 -10.59
N GLY A 202 65.43 2.34 -9.40
CA GLY A 202 64.48 3.44 -9.19
C GLY A 202 63.06 3.01 -8.81
N PHE A 203 62.85 1.73 -8.50
CA PHE A 203 61.56 1.21 -8.05
C PHE A 203 61.50 1.10 -6.52
N THR A 204 60.32 1.32 -5.94
CA THR A 204 60.12 1.07 -4.51
C THR A 204 59.87 -0.42 -4.32
N CYS A 205 60.71 -1.09 -3.54
CA CYS A 205 60.55 -2.51 -3.21
C CYS A 205 60.47 -2.71 -1.70
N VAL A 206 59.40 -3.37 -1.24
CA VAL A 206 59.18 -3.75 0.16
C VAL A 206 59.15 -5.28 0.24
N ARG A 207 59.89 -5.87 1.18
CA ARG A 207 59.96 -7.32 1.36
C ARG A 207 59.07 -7.77 2.53
N ALA A 208 58.33 -8.86 2.35
CA ALA A 208 57.71 -9.64 3.44
C ALA A 208 58.06 -11.12 3.27
N GLY A 209 58.98 -11.62 4.10
CA GLY A 209 59.54 -12.97 3.94
C GLY A 209 60.13 -13.17 2.55
N SER A 210 59.61 -14.17 1.84
CA SER A 210 59.97 -14.56 0.47
C SER A 210 59.28 -13.76 -0.63
N CYS A 211 58.43 -12.78 -0.30
CA CYS A 211 57.69 -11.97 -1.25
C CYS A 211 58.24 -10.53 -1.36
N LEU A 212 58.30 -10.03 -2.58
CA LEU A 212 58.79 -8.71 -2.96
C LEU A 212 57.66 -7.90 -3.59
N TYR A 213 57.18 -6.89 -2.88
CA TYR A 213 56.17 -5.97 -3.36
C TYR A 213 56.83 -4.75 -4.01
N ILE A 214 56.55 -4.53 -5.28
CA ILE A 214 57.20 -3.51 -6.12
C ILE A 214 56.16 -2.47 -6.52
N THR A 215 56.45 -1.20 -6.29
CA THR A 215 55.61 -0.05 -6.69
C THR A 215 56.44 1.00 -7.43
N SER A 216 55.77 1.75 -8.31
CA SER A 216 56.37 2.81 -9.12
C SER A 216 55.39 3.97 -9.32
N THR A 217 55.91 5.14 -9.67
CA THR A 217 55.09 6.30 -10.07
C THR A 217 54.56 6.19 -11.50
N ALA A 218 55.19 5.36 -12.34
CA ALA A 218 54.78 5.09 -13.72
C ALA A 218 54.52 3.59 -13.94
N ASP A 219 53.68 3.25 -14.91
CA ASP A 219 53.44 1.84 -15.25
C ASP A 219 54.71 1.16 -15.77
N PHE A 220 54.82 -0.14 -15.56
CA PHE A 220 56.03 -0.93 -15.86
C PHE A 220 55.71 -2.36 -16.30
N THR A 221 56.63 -3.07 -16.92
CA THR A 221 56.49 -4.52 -17.13
C THR A 221 57.31 -5.28 -16.10
N ILE A 222 56.85 -6.47 -15.72
CA ILE A 222 57.52 -7.33 -14.75
C ILE A 222 57.64 -8.74 -15.30
N ASP A 223 58.80 -9.35 -15.10
CA ASP A 223 59.08 -10.75 -15.37
C ASP A 223 60.18 -11.25 -14.42
N CYS A 224 60.30 -12.57 -14.25
CA CYS A 224 61.33 -13.19 -13.41
C CYS A 224 61.81 -14.52 -13.99
N TYR A 225 63.04 -14.89 -13.65
CA TYR A 225 63.60 -16.20 -13.98
C TYR A 225 64.33 -16.78 -12.78
N ASP A 226 64.36 -18.12 -12.66
CA ASP A 226 64.85 -18.81 -11.46
C ASP A 226 65.83 -19.95 -11.73
N GLY A 227 66.23 -20.15 -12.99
CA GLY A 227 67.12 -21.24 -13.38
C GLY A 227 66.57 -22.65 -13.13
N PHE A 228 65.28 -22.78 -12.77
CA PHE A 228 64.58 -24.01 -12.41
C PHE A 228 63.20 -24.10 -13.10
N ASN A 229 63.19 -23.87 -14.41
CA ASN A 229 62.00 -23.98 -15.25
C ASN A 229 60.81 -23.12 -14.78
N ASN A 230 61.08 -21.96 -14.17
CA ASN A 230 60.09 -20.97 -13.68
C ASN A 230 59.15 -21.52 -12.58
N ASN A 231 59.59 -22.52 -11.83
CA ASN A 231 58.84 -23.12 -10.72
C ASN A 231 59.24 -22.59 -9.32
N ALA A 232 60.39 -21.91 -9.23
CA ALA A 232 61.01 -21.41 -8.01
C ALA A 232 60.80 -19.89 -7.80
N MET A 233 60.49 -19.12 -8.84
CA MET A 233 59.98 -17.74 -8.74
C MET A 233 58.80 -17.50 -9.65
N LYS A 234 57.86 -16.66 -9.19
CA LYS A 234 56.74 -16.17 -10.00
C LYS A 234 56.52 -14.68 -9.80
N ALA A 235 56.18 -13.99 -10.88
CA ALA A 235 55.78 -12.59 -10.89
C ALA A 235 54.26 -12.48 -11.11
N TYR A 236 53.63 -11.55 -10.39
CA TYR A 236 52.19 -11.27 -10.44
C TYR A 236 51.98 -9.78 -10.68
N LYS A 237 51.08 -9.45 -11.59
CA LYS A 237 50.73 -8.05 -11.89
C LYS A 237 49.32 -7.93 -12.44
N LYS A 238 48.47 -7.17 -11.75
CA LYS A 238 47.05 -6.88 -12.05
C LYS A 238 46.18 -8.12 -12.16
N VAL A 239 46.48 -9.02 -13.09
CA VAL A 239 45.73 -10.23 -13.41
C VAL A 239 46.56 -11.47 -13.09
N VAL A 240 45.93 -12.47 -12.48
CA VAL A 240 46.48 -13.78 -12.18
C VAL A 240 45.50 -14.85 -12.66
N GLN A 241 46.02 -15.95 -13.21
CA GLN A 241 45.16 -16.96 -13.82
C GLN A 241 44.42 -17.83 -12.80
N SER A 242 45.10 -18.27 -11.72
CA SER A 242 44.50 -19.15 -10.72
C SER A 242 44.86 -18.70 -9.31
N PHE A 243 43.86 -18.68 -8.43
CA PHE A 243 44.02 -18.37 -7.01
C PHE A 243 45.07 -19.25 -6.31
N SER A 244 45.16 -20.52 -6.72
CA SER A 244 46.13 -21.48 -6.16
C SER A 244 47.59 -21.08 -6.35
N THR A 245 47.86 -20.17 -7.29
CA THR A 245 49.21 -19.67 -7.55
C THR A 245 49.60 -18.53 -6.63
N LEU A 246 48.65 -17.86 -5.98
CA LEU A 246 48.94 -16.73 -5.12
C LEU A 246 49.84 -17.15 -3.93
N PRO A 247 50.79 -16.30 -3.52
CA PRO A 247 51.67 -16.62 -2.41
C PRO A 247 50.93 -16.64 -1.07
N SER A 248 51.41 -17.45 -0.14
CA SER A 248 50.84 -17.55 1.22
C SER A 248 51.15 -16.35 2.12
N ASN A 249 52.11 -15.51 1.75
CA ASN A 249 52.51 -14.31 2.46
C ASN A 249 52.62 -13.10 1.52
N CYS A 250 52.23 -11.91 1.99
CA CYS A 250 52.38 -10.65 1.27
C CYS A 250 52.55 -9.48 2.26
N THR A 251 53.08 -8.33 1.81
CA THR A 251 53.40 -7.18 2.68
C THR A 251 52.17 -6.48 3.26
N GLN A 252 52.34 -5.96 4.49
CA GLN A 252 51.28 -5.50 5.42
C GLN A 252 50.67 -4.12 5.17
N ALA A 253 51.28 -3.26 4.36
CA ALA A 253 50.84 -1.87 4.24
C ALA A 253 50.02 -1.65 2.96
N GLY A 254 48.72 -1.96 3.03
CA GLY A 254 47.73 -1.58 1.99
C GLY A 254 47.31 -2.70 1.02
N GLY A 255 47.75 -3.94 1.21
CA GLY A 255 47.37 -5.12 0.41
C GLY A 255 47.89 -5.06 -1.04
N CYS A 256 48.12 -6.20 -1.70
CA CYS A 256 48.16 -6.26 -3.17
C CYS A 256 46.76 -6.65 -3.64
N LEU A 257 46.30 -6.07 -4.74
CA LEU A 257 45.03 -6.46 -5.36
C LEU A 257 45.31 -7.18 -6.68
N PHE A 258 44.65 -8.33 -6.87
CA PHE A 258 44.74 -9.10 -8.10
C PHE A 258 43.35 -9.49 -8.57
N GLU A 259 43.15 -9.43 -9.88
CA GLU A 259 42.04 -10.02 -10.61
C GLU A 259 42.37 -11.47 -10.92
N ILE A 260 41.43 -12.37 -10.64
CA ILE A 260 41.54 -13.80 -10.91
C ILE A 260 40.64 -14.12 -12.10
N THR A 261 41.23 -14.66 -13.18
CA THR A 261 40.51 -14.92 -14.45
C THR A 261 40.08 -16.37 -14.67
N GLY A 262 40.50 -17.27 -13.78
CA GLY A 262 40.20 -18.70 -13.92
C GLY A 262 40.98 -19.40 -15.03
N ASP A 263 40.86 -20.74 -15.05
CA ASP A 263 41.52 -21.56 -16.07
C ASP A 263 40.70 -21.60 -17.37
N PRO A 264 41.32 -21.73 -18.55
CA PRO A 264 40.62 -21.71 -19.83
C PRO A 264 39.65 -22.90 -19.92
N GLY A 265 38.35 -22.62 -19.91
CA GLY A 265 37.28 -23.63 -19.94
C GLY A 265 36.45 -23.73 -18.66
N ASP A 266 36.83 -23.01 -17.60
CA ASP A 266 35.96 -22.74 -16.46
C ASP A 266 34.93 -21.66 -16.86
N SER A 267 33.69 -21.80 -16.42
CA SER A 267 32.61 -20.82 -16.65
C SER A 267 32.45 -19.86 -15.47
N SER A 268 33.45 -19.80 -14.60
CA SER A 268 33.47 -18.91 -13.44
C SER A 268 33.81 -17.49 -13.90
N ASP A 269 33.12 -16.50 -13.35
CA ASP A 269 33.39 -15.09 -13.62
C ASP A 269 34.71 -14.64 -12.98
N ASP A 270 35.28 -13.58 -13.53
CA ASP A 270 36.48 -12.94 -12.99
C ASP A 270 36.17 -12.30 -11.63
N TYR A 271 37.11 -12.38 -10.67
CA TYR A 271 36.90 -11.81 -9.34
C TYR A 271 38.17 -11.20 -8.76
N TYR A 272 38.01 -10.24 -7.86
CA TYR A 272 39.14 -9.53 -7.26
C TYR A 272 39.43 -10.05 -5.86
N VAL A 273 40.72 -10.19 -5.55
CA VAL A 273 41.20 -10.56 -4.22
C VAL A 273 42.25 -9.57 -3.73
N TYR A 274 42.22 -9.32 -2.43
CA TYR A 274 43.26 -8.57 -1.74
C TYR A 274 43.80 -9.37 -0.55
N TYR A 275 45.06 -9.13 -0.23
CA TYR A 275 45.68 -9.72 0.94
C TYR A 275 45.37 -8.90 2.19
N ASP A 276 44.59 -9.47 3.10
CA ASP A 276 44.20 -8.90 4.40
C ASP A 276 45.03 -9.52 5.52
N VAL A 277 45.69 -8.71 6.33
CA VAL A 277 46.55 -9.20 7.44
C VAL A 277 45.82 -9.24 8.79
N GLY A 278 44.55 -8.80 8.81
CA GLY A 278 43.70 -8.80 10.00
C GLY A 278 44.32 -8.14 11.24
N THR A 279 43.67 -8.30 12.39
CA THR A 279 44.24 -7.94 13.70
C THR A 279 45.14 -9.03 14.27
N ASP A 280 44.93 -10.29 13.86
CA ASP A 280 45.62 -11.47 14.39
C ASP A 280 46.96 -11.75 13.70
N SER A 281 47.37 -10.88 12.76
CA SER A 281 48.66 -10.96 12.04
C SER A 281 48.85 -12.22 11.16
N THR A 282 47.80 -13.02 10.96
CA THR A 282 47.75 -14.11 9.99
C THR A 282 47.07 -13.61 8.72
N GLY A 283 47.86 -13.38 7.66
CA GLY A 283 47.30 -12.84 6.43
C GLY A 283 46.56 -13.87 5.59
N VAL A 284 45.44 -13.46 5.02
CA VAL A 284 44.55 -14.27 4.18
C VAL A 284 44.14 -13.48 2.94
N TRP A 285 44.01 -14.17 1.82
CA TRP A 285 43.40 -13.58 0.63
C TRP A 285 41.89 -13.55 0.80
N ARG A 286 41.29 -12.37 0.70
CA ARG A 286 39.85 -12.15 0.74
C ARG A 286 39.38 -11.57 -0.58
N GLU A 287 38.18 -11.94 -0.99
CA GLU A 287 37.50 -11.30 -2.11
C GLU A 287 37.21 -9.83 -1.80
N CYS A 288 37.27 -8.96 -2.81
CA CYS A 288 36.97 -7.54 -2.69
C CYS A 288 36.36 -6.95 -3.96
N VAL A 289 36.00 -5.67 -3.87
CA VAL A 289 35.57 -4.85 -5.00
C VAL A 289 36.74 -4.50 -5.92
N GLY A 290 36.48 -4.48 -7.23
CA GLY A 290 37.42 -4.00 -8.24
C GLY A 290 37.80 -2.53 -8.05
N PRO A 291 38.97 -2.07 -8.55
CA PRO A 291 39.46 -0.71 -8.34
C PRO A 291 38.73 0.35 -9.20
N GLY A 292 38.43 1.51 -8.63
CA GLY A 292 37.83 2.65 -9.33
C GLY A 292 36.33 2.52 -9.66
N VAL A 293 35.62 1.58 -9.02
CA VAL A 293 34.19 1.33 -9.23
C VAL A 293 33.36 2.04 -8.17
N ALA A 294 32.13 2.48 -8.50
CA ALA A 294 31.21 3.06 -7.54
C ALA A 294 30.93 2.08 -6.39
N LEU A 295 31.06 2.54 -5.15
CA LEU A 295 30.95 1.67 -3.99
C LEU A 295 29.51 1.31 -3.62
N GLY A 296 28.51 2.05 -4.09
CA GLY A 296 27.13 1.76 -3.74
C GLY A 296 26.17 2.89 -4.07
N LEU A 297 24.98 2.81 -3.46
CA LEU A 297 23.84 3.67 -3.74
C LEU A 297 23.90 4.98 -2.92
N ASP A 298 23.45 6.09 -3.50
CA ASP A 298 23.30 7.35 -2.79
C ASP A 298 22.03 7.33 -1.92
N GLY A 299 22.23 7.26 -0.60
CA GLY A 299 21.15 7.23 0.39
C GLY A 299 20.19 8.42 0.34
N SER A 300 20.61 9.57 -0.21
CA SER A 300 19.75 10.75 -0.36
C SER A 300 18.77 10.68 -1.54
N THR A 301 19.02 9.77 -2.49
CA THR A 301 18.15 9.55 -3.65
C THR A 301 17.32 8.26 -3.54
N MET A 302 17.74 7.37 -2.65
CA MET A 302 17.03 6.12 -2.33
C MET A 302 15.83 6.36 -1.42
N PRO A 303 14.90 5.39 -1.30
CA PRO A 303 13.78 5.47 -0.37
C PRO A 303 14.22 5.71 1.07
N HIS A 304 13.57 6.68 1.71
CA HIS A 304 13.82 7.01 3.12
C HIS A 304 12.98 6.15 4.04
N THR A 305 13.40 6.07 5.31
CA THR A 305 12.72 5.27 6.33
C THR A 305 12.16 6.15 7.42
N LEU A 306 10.94 5.83 7.84
CA LEU A 306 10.31 6.37 9.02
C LEU A 306 10.32 5.28 10.09
N VAL A 307 11.16 5.48 11.11
CA VAL A 307 11.38 4.54 12.21
C VAL A 307 10.75 5.08 13.48
N ARG A 308 10.05 4.20 14.20
CA ARG A 308 9.52 4.53 15.53
C ARG A 308 10.59 4.27 16.60
N ASN A 309 10.87 5.29 17.41
CA ASN A 309 11.76 5.18 18.56
C ASN A 309 11.02 4.60 19.78
N ALA A 310 11.77 4.04 20.72
CA ALA A 310 11.20 3.44 21.94
C ALA A 310 10.48 4.46 22.86
N ASP A 311 10.77 5.75 22.73
CA ASP A 311 10.11 6.84 23.45
C ASP A 311 8.77 7.28 22.82
N GLY A 312 8.37 6.66 21.71
CA GLY A 312 7.15 6.96 20.97
C GLY A 312 7.27 8.13 19.98
N THR A 313 8.47 8.70 19.81
CA THR A 313 8.78 9.63 18.72
C THR A 313 9.12 8.88 17.44
N PHE A 314 9.17 9.60 16.32
CA PHE A 314 9.56 9.05 15.02
C PHE A 314 10.81 9.74 14.49
N THR A 315 11.62 9.00 13.74
CA THR A 315 12.78 9.52 13.01
C THR A 315 12.59 9.24 11.53
N PHE A 316 12.59 10.29 10.71
CA PHE A 316 12.63 10.19 9.25
C PHE A 316 14.07 10.42 8.78
N GLN A 317 14.69 9.39 8.21
CA GLN A 317 16.10 9.41 7.84
C GLN A 317 16.38 8.58 6.58
N ALA A 318 17.47 8.91 5.91
CA ALA A 318 18.00 8.11 4.83
C ALA A 318 18.44 6.73 5.38
N ALA A 319 18.16 5.69 4.61
CA ALA A 319 18.63 4.35 4.94
C ALA A 319 20.13 4.18 4.63
N THR A 320 20.83 3.42 5.46
CA THR A 320 22.23 3.04 5.20
C THR A 320 22.27 1.82 4.30
N TRP A 321 22.36 2.04 2.99
CA TRP A 321 22.52 0.99 1.99
C TRP A 321 23.89 0.34 2.08
N THR A 322 23.93 -0.98 1.89
CA THR A 322 25.18 -1.76 1.96
C THR A 322 26.00 -1.49 0.70
N ASP A 323 27.28 -1.19 0.90
CA ASP A 323 28.23 -0.99 -0.19
C ASP A 323 28.53 -2.33 -0.90
N ARG A 324 28.90 -2.25 -2.18
CA ARG A 324 29.42 -3.36 -2.96
C ARG A 324 30.73 -3.86 -2.33
N VAL A 325 30.70 -5.12 -1.88
CA VAL A 325 31.85 -5.75 -1.20
C VAL A 325 32.71 -6.61 -2.12
N ALA A 326 32.17 -7.07 -3.25
CA ALA A 326 32.82 -7.98 -4.19
C ALA A 326 32.48 -7.65 -5.65
N GLY A 327 33.39 -7.98 -6.57
CA GLY A 327 33.19 -7.79 -8.02
C GLY A 327 33.40 -6.35 -8.50
N ASP A 328 33.05 -6.11 -9.76
CA ASP A 328 33.19 -4.82 -10.45
C ASP A 328 31.90 -4.43 -11.17
N ALA A 329 31.97 -3.45 -12.07
CA ALA A 329 30.81 -2.94 -12.81
C ALA A 329 30.20 -3.94 -13.79
N ASP A 330 30.91 -5.01 -14.15
CA ASP A 330 30.48 -6.00 -15.14
C ASP A 330 30.05 -7.32 -14.44
N THR A 331 30.72 -7.71 -13.36
CA THR A 331 30.47 -8.97 -12.62
C THR A 331 29.47 -8.83 -11.47
N ASN A 332 29.36 -7.63 -10.91
CA ASN A 332 28.37 -7.26 -9.88
C ASN A 332 27.78 -5.90 -10.22
N GLU A 333 27.01 -5.87 -11.31
CA GLU A 333 26.42 -4.68 -11.90
C GLU A 333 25.61 -3.84 -10.88
N ASP A 334 25.42 -2.56 -11.18
CA ASP A 334 24.50 -1.75 -10.40
C ASP A 334 23.05 -2.23 -10.59
N PRO A 335 22.23 -2.23 -9.53
CA PRO A 335 20.82 -2.59 -9.64
C PRO A 335 20.11 -1.79 -10.73
N SER A 336 19.21 -2.41 -11.47
CA SER A 336 18.60 -1.81 -12.66
C SER A 336 17.73 -0.58 -12.38
N PHE A 337 17.39 -0.30 -11.12
CA PHE A 337 16.73 0.94 -10.72
C PHE A 337 17.66 2.16 -10.69
N VAL A 338 18.99 1.98 -10.72
CA VAL A 338 19.95 3.09 -10.78
C VAL A 338 19.79 3.85 -12.10
N GLY A 339 19.67 5.18 -12.03
CA GLY A 339 19.36 6.02 -13.19
C GLY A 339 17.87 6.05 -13.57
N ARG A 340 17.01 5.38 -12.80
CA ARG A 340 15.55 5.35 -12.97
C ARG A 340 14.82 5.80 -11.71
N THR A 341 13.52 6.03 -11.81
CA THR A 341 12.63 6.29 -10.67
C THR A 341 12.02 4.99 -10.14
N ILE A 342 11.79 4.92 -8.84
CA ILE A 342 11.10 3.78 -8.22
C ILE A 342 9.59 4.06 -8.18
N ASN A 343 8.79 3.14 -8.73
CA ASN A 343 7.34 3.26 -8.78
C ASN A 343 6.65 2.73 -7.51
N ASP A 344 7.16 1.64 -6.94
CA ASP A 344 6.57 1.00 -5.75
C ASP A 344 7.59 0.24 -4.93
N VAL A 345 7.22 -0.03 -3.68
CA VAL A 345 7.99 -0.83 -2.72
C VAL A 345 7.14 -2.01 -2.26
N VAL A 346 7.71 -3.21 -2.35
CA VAL A 346 7.05 -4.45 -2.00
C VAL A 346 7.91 -5.24 -1.01
N PHE A 347 7.26 -5.99 -0.13
CA PHE A 347 7.96 -6.96 0.71
C PHE A 347 7.47 -8.35 0.37
N TYR A 348 8.36 -9.22 -0.09
CA TYR A 348 7.99 -10.56 -0.53
C TYR A 348 9.07 -11.56 -0.12
N ARG A 349 8.66 -12.64 0.58
CA ARG A 349 9.54 -13.73 1.03
C ARG A 349 10.84 -13.28 1.69
N ASN A 350 10.74 -12.38 2.68
CA ASN A 350 11.89 -11.87 3.43
C ASN A 350 12.89 -11.06 2.58
N ARG A 351 12.44 -10.50 1.47
CA ARG A 351 13.20 -9.59 0.61
C ARG A 351 12.44 -8.28 0.47
N LEU A 352 13.17 -7.17 0.52
CA LEU A 352 12.66 -5.86 0.14
C LEU A 352 12.74 -5.76 -1.39
N GLY A 353 11.66 -5.37 -2.04
CA GLY A 353 11.58 -5.25 -3.49
C GLY A 353 11.24 -3.84 -3.94
N PHE A 354 11.80 -3.43 -5.06
CA PHE A 354 11.46 -2.19 -5.75
C PHE A 354 10.99 -2.48 -7.16
N LEU A 355 9.94 -1.77 -7.58
CA LEU A 355 9.51 -1.74 -8.98
C LEU A 355 10.13 -0.51 -9.63
N ALA A 356 10.89 -0.71 -10.70
CA ALA A 356 11.47 0.37 -11.49
C ALA A 356 11.32 0.04 -12.97
N ASP A 357 10.64 0.92 -13.71
CA ASP A 357 10.34 0.70 -15.13
C ASP A 357 9.68 -0.68 -15.36
N GLU A 358 10.29 -1.58 -16.12
CA GLU A 358 9.78 -2.94 -16.40
C GLU A 358 10.38 -4.01 -15.48
N ALA A 359 11.18 -3.62 -14.50
CA ALA A 359 11.96 -4.52 -13.65
C ALA A 359 11.44 -4.61 -12.21
N VAL A 360 11.62 -5.79 -11.63
CA VAL A 360 11.45 -6.05 -10.20
C VAL A 360 12.81 -6.41 -9.62
N ILE A 361 13.25 -5.62 -8.65
CA ILE A 361 14.55 -5.76 -8.01
C ILE A 361 14.35 -6.10 -6.54
N PHE A 362 14.78 -7.28 -6.10
CA PHE A 362 14.73 -7.70 -4.71
C PHE A 362 16.11 -7.66 -4.05
N SER A 363 16.14 -7.22 -2.79
CA SER A 363 17.30 -7.27 -1.92
C SER A 363 17.73 -8.71 -1.65
N GLU A 364 18.93 -8.88 -1.12
CA GLU A 364 19.37 -10.14 -0.52
C GLU A 364 18.36 -10.63 0.54
N SER A 365 18.16 -11.95 0.62
CA SER A 365 17.23 -12.58 1.56
C SER A 365 17.62 -12.29 3.02
N GLY A 366 16.73 -11.64 3.76
CA GLY A 366 16.93 -11.26 5.17
C GLY A 366 17.85 -10.06 5.39
N LYS A 367 18.38 -9.46 4.32
CA LYS A 367 19.25 -8.27 4.35
C LYS A 367 18.65 -7.18 3.46
N TYR A 368 17.68 -6.45 4.02
CA TYR A 368 16.86 -5.49 3.25
C TYR A 368 17.64 -4.32 2.63
N TRP A 369 18.83 -4.02 3.16
CA TRP A 369 19.67 -2.90 2.73
C TRP A 369 20.73 -3.31 1.69
N ASN A 370 20.81 -4.58 1.31
CA ASN A 370 21.81 -5.07 0.37
C ASN A 370 21.18 -5.45 -0.98
N PHE A 371 21.66 -4.79 -2.04
CA PHE A 371 21.30 -5.05 -3.43
C PHE A 371 22.48 -5.50 -4.29
N TYR A 372 23.64 -5.74 -3.68
CA TYR A 372 24.82 -6.29 -4.35
C TYR A 372 25.08 -7.72 -3.90
N ARG A 373 25.67 -8.53 -4.79
CA ARG A 373 26.13 -9.87 -4.42
C ARG A 373 27.27 -9.77 -3.40
N THR A 374 27.31 -10.71 -2.47
CA THR A 374 28.37 -10.77 -1.44
C THR A 374 29.64 -11.45 -1.94
N THR A 375 29.49 -12.31 -2.95
CA THR A 375 30.57 -12.94 -3.72
C THR A 375 30.15 -13.03 -5.19
N VAL A 376 31.08 -12.86 -6.11
CA VAL A 376 30.84 -13.09 -7.55
C VAL A 376 31.23 -14.50 -7.98
N THR A 377 32.03 -15.20 -7.17
CA THR A 377 32.57 -16.55 -7.48
C THR A 377 31.50 -17.61 -7.65
N GLU A 378 30.40 -17.52 -6.90
CA GLU A 378 29.23 -18.37 -7.07
C GLU A 378 27.95 -17.55 -6.91
N LEU A 379 26.90 -17.93 -7.63
CA LEU A 379 25.57 -17.34 -7.45
C LEU A 379 24.82 -18.10 -6.36
N LEU A 380 24.61 -17.44 -5.22
CA LEU A 380 23.91 -17.99 -4.07
C LEU A 380 22.40 -17.84 -4.21
N ASP A 381 21.65 -18.74 -3.58
CA ASP A 381 20.18 -18.68 -3.60
C ASP A 381 19.62 -17.46 -2.83
N SER A 382 20.40 -16.91 -1.90
CA SER A 382 20.06 -15.72 -1.11
C SER A 382 20.38 -14.39 -1.80
N ASP A 383 21.18 -14.42 -2.88
CA ASP A 383 21.65 -13.21 -3.56
C ASP A 383 20.51 -12.31 -4.05
N PRO A 384 20.74 -11.01 -4.24
CA PRO A 384 19.78 -10.09 -4.83
C PRO A 384 19.24 -10.61 -6.17
N ILE A 385 18.02 -10.21 -6.49
CA ILE A 385 17.35 -10.63 -7.72
C ILE A 385 17.02 -9.38 -8.53
N ASP A 386 17.42 -9.35 -9.78
CA ASP A 386 17.05 -8.30 -10.73
C ASP A 386 16.49 -8.97 -11.99
N VAL A 387 15.18 -8.86 -12.20
CA VAL A 387 14.51 -9.46 -13.35
C VAL A 387 13.58 -8.45 -13.98
N SER A 388 13.76 -8.26 -15.29
CA SER A 388 12.86 -7.47 -16.13
C SER A 388 11.74 -8.34 -16.69
N SER A 389 10.54 -7.77 -16.76
CA SER A 389 9.43 -8.39 -17.47
C SER A 389 9.75 -8.42 -18.97
N THR A 390 9.56 -9.58 -19.61
CA THR A 390 9.71 -9.69 -21.07
C THR A 390 8.32 -9.74 -21.68
N TYR A 391 7.92 -8.64 -22.31
CA TYR A 391 6.63 -8.54 -22.98
C TYR A 391 6.77 -7.84 -24.34
N THR A 392 5.80 -8.03 -25.22
CA THR A 392 5.89 -7.51 -26.60
C THR A 392 5.71 -6.00 -26.70
N LYS A 393 5.11 -5.39 -25.68
CA LYS A 393 4.91 -3.95 -25.53
C LYS A 393 5.61 -3.47 -24.28
N VAL A 394 5.90 -2.16 -24.25
CA VAL A 394 6.43 -1.51 -23.05
C VAL A 394 5.39 -1.58 -21.93
N ALA A 395 5.75 -2.17 -20.78
CA ALA A 395 4.86 -2.42 -19.67
C ALA A 395 5.52 -2.01 -18.34
N ILE A 396 5.38 -0.72 -18.00
CA ILE A 396 5.91 -0.17 -16.74
C ILE A 396 5.17 -0.77 -15.56
N LEU A 397 5.88 -1.35 -14.60
CA LEU A 397 5.34 -1.92 -13.37
C LEU A 397 5.03 -0.80 -12.38
N LYS A 398 3.78 -0.74 -11.91
CA LYS A 398 3.25 0.34 -11.06
C LYS A 398 2.96 -0.09 -9.64
N HIS A 399 2.43 -1.30 -9.45
CA HIS A 399 2.05 -1.82 -8.13
C HIS A 399 2.31 -3.32 -8.04
N ALA A 400 2.58 -3.82 -6.84
CA ALA A 400 2.72 -5.26 -6.59
C ALA A 400 1.90 -5.70 -5.38
N VAL A 401 1.13 -6.78 -5.53
CA VAL A 401 0.27 -7.32 -4.46
C VAL A 401 0.43 -8.83 -4.38
N SER A 402 0.55 -9.35 -3.15
CA SER A 402 0.59 -10.80 -2.94
C SER A 402 -0.77 -11.42 -3.22
N PHE A 403 -0.82 -12.45 -4.05
CA PHE A 403 -2.04 -13.14 -4.45
C PHE A 403 -1.79 -14.64 -4.57
N ASN A 404 -2.59 -15.47 -3.89
CA ASN A 404 -2.55 -16.94 -3.99
C ASN A 404 -1.12 -17.54 -3.92
N LYS A 405 -0.31 -17.10 -2.96
CA LYS A 405 1.12 -17.47 -2.76
C LYS A 405 2.09 -16.99 -3.86
N GLN A 406 1.58 -16.38 -4.92
CA GLN A 406 2.36 -15.71 -5.97
C GLN A 406 2.42 -14.20 -5.70
N LEU A 407 3.25 -13.49 -6.47
CA LEU A 407 3.23 -12.03 -6.50
C LEU A 407 2.60 -11.58 -7.81
N LEU A 408 1.53 -10.80 -7.72
CA LEU A 408 0.83 -10.20 -8.86
C LEU A 408 1.35 -8.77 -9.05
N LEU A 409 1.95 -8.52 -10.20
CA LEU A 409 2.47 -7.23 -10.60
C LEU A 409 1.47 -6.58 -11.56
N PHE A 410 1.20 -5.30 -11.36
CA PHE A 410 0.30 -4.52 -12.18
C PHE A 410 1.09 -3.51 -13.01
N SER A 411 0.91 -3.59 -14.32
CA SER A 411 1.20 -2.51 -15.26
C SER A 411 -0.11 -1.81 -15.64
N ASP A 412 -0.02 -0.80 -16.51
CA ASP A 412 -1.17 0.00 -16.96
C ASP A 412 -2.14 -0.84 -17.82
N GLU A 413 -1.63 -1.79 -18.62
CA GLU A 413 -2.45 -2.63 -19.52
C GLU A 413 -2.39 -4.14 -19.21
N VAL A 414 -1.37 -4.60 -18.48
CA VAL A 414 -1.06 -6.03 -18.32
C VAL A 414 -0.79 -6.36 -16.86
N GLN A 415 -1.20 -7.55 -16.43
CA GLN A 415 -0.84 -8.12 -15.15
C GLN A 415 0.17 -9.25 -15.34
N PHE A 416 1.23 -9.23 -14.54
CA PHE A 416 2.24 -10.27 -14.52
C PHE A 416 2.21 -11.05 -13.20
N LEU A 417 2.59 -12.31 -13.28
CA LEU A 417 2.78 -13.16 -12.11
C LEU A 417 4.24 -13.55 -11.98
N ILE A 418 4.72 -13.49 -10.73
CA ILE A 418 5.92 -14.19 -10.31
C ILE A 418 5.48 -15.51 -9.70
N ASP A 419 5.93 -16.61 -10.33
CA ASP A 419 5.55 -17.95 -9.95
C ASP A 419 6.05 -18.35 -8.55
N ASN A 420 5.29 -19.25 -7.93
CA ASN A 420 5.59 -19.81 -6.63
C ASN A 420 6.49 -21.05 -6.78
N GLY A 421 7.80 -20.83 -6.90
CA GLY A 421 8.79 -21.89 -6.65
C GLY A 421 8.96 -22.16 -5.16
N ASP A 422 9.47 -23.34 -4.78
CA ASP A 422 9.76 -23.69 -3.38
C ASP A 422 10.72 -22.67 -2.73
N THR A 423 11.69 -22.19 -3.49
CA THR A 423 12.62 -21.11 -3.12
C THR A 423 12.61 -20.01 -4.18
N LEU A 424 12.61 -18.75 -3.75
CA LEU A 424 12.73 -17.60 -4.64
C LEU A 424 14.21 -17.25 -4.78
N THR A 425 14.83 -17.71 -5.87
CA THR A 425 16.26 -17.58 -6.13
C THR A 425 16.48 -16.83 -7.44
N PRO A 426 17.61 -16.12 -7.61
CA PRO A 426 17.93 -15.42 -8.86
C PRO A 426 17.99 -16.35 -10.08
N LYS A 427 18.23 -17.67 -9.87
CA LYS A 427 18.33 -18.65 -10.95
C LYS A 427 16.98 -19.08 -11.55
N THR A 428 15.90 -19.04 -10.77
CA THR A 428 14.61 -19.65 -11.15
C THR A 428 13.48 -18.65 -11.32
N ILE A 429 13.65 -17.43 -10.83
CA ILE A 429 12.62 -16.40 -10.91
C ILE A 429 12.34 -16.03 -12.37
N SER A 430 11.05 -15.93 -12.70
CA SER A 430 10.60 -15.43 -14.00
C SER A 430 9.29 -14.68 -13.82
N ILE A 431 9.12 -13.64 -14.63
CA ILE A 431 7.91 -12.82 -14.68
C ILE A 431 7.12 -13.23 -15.91
N LYS A 432 5.89 -13.71 -15.72
CA LYS A 432 5.02 -14.21 -16.81
C LYS A 432 3.76 -13.37 -16.92
N PRO A 433 3.32 -12.96 -18.11
CA PRO A 433 2.03 -12.30 -18.27
C PRO A 433 0.90 -13.29 -17.93
N SER A 434 -0.10 -12.81 -17.19
CA SER A 434 -1.27 -13.60 -16.77
C SER A 434 -2.52 -13.14 -17.52
N THR A 435 -2.82 -11.84 -17.43
CA THR A 435 -4.02 -11.22 -18.02
C THR A 435 -3.71 -9.84 -18.58
N GLU A 436 -4.53 -9.34 -19.50
CA GLU A 436 -4.36 -8.04 -20.17
C GLU A 436 -5.53 -7.09 -19.86
N PHE A 437 -5.76 -6.81 -18.58
CA PHE A 437 -6.78 -5.85 -18.17
C PHE A 437 -6.17 -4.47 -17.89
N VAL A 438 -6.83 -3.41 -18.35
CA VAL A 438 -6.41 -2.03 -18.04
C VAL A 438 -6.58 -1.75 -16.54
N CYS A 439 -5.53 -1.20 -15.93
CA CYS A 439 -5.48 -0.82 -14.51
C CYS A 439 -5.22 0.67 -14.36
N ASN A 440 -5.83 1.28 -13.33
CA ASN A 440 -5.54 2.64 -12.94
C ASN A 440 -4.20 2.70 -12.17
N ALA A 441 -3.25 3.51 -12.67
CA ALA A 441 -1.93 3.65 -12.07
C ALA A 441 -1.90 4.37 -10.70
N LEU A 442 -2.93 5.14 -10.36
CA LEU A 442 -2.99 5.96 -9.15
C LEU A 442 -3.37 5.15 -7.90
N THR A 443 -4.10 4.04 -8.07
CA THR A 443 -4.66 3.29 -6.95
C THR A 443 -3.90 1.99 -6.72
N THR A 444 -3.54 1.73 -5.47
CA THR A 444 -3.00 0.43 -5.04
C THR A 444 -4.11 -0.63 -5.04
N PRO A 445 -3.94 -1.75 -5.78
CA PRO A 445 -4.88 -2.87 -5.71
C PRO A 445 -4.97 -3.44 -4.29
N GLN A 446 -6.15 -3.94 -3.90
CA GLN A 446 -6.39 -4.46 -2.56
C GLN A 446 -6.81 -5.93 -2.59
N SER A 447 -6.12 -6.76 -1.82
CA SER A 447 -6.46 -8.18 -1.66
C SER A 447 -7.49 -8.38 -0.56
N VAL A 448 -8.59 -9.09 -0.85
CA VAL A 448 -9.63 -9.44 0.12
C VAL A 448 -10.03 -10.90 -0.02
N GLY A 449 -9.82 -11.67 1.05
CA GLY A 449 -10.06 -13.11 1.03
C GLY A 449 -9.23 -13.79 -0.04
N LYS A 450 -9.89 -14.40 -1.03
CA LYS A 450 -9.25 -15.09 -2.17
C LYS A 450 -9.14 -14.25 -3.45
N ASN A 451 -9.56 -12.98 -3.43
CA ASN A 451 -9.67 -12.13 -4.61
C ASN A 451 -8.82 -10.85 -4.46
N VAL A 452 -8.47 -10.21 -5.58
CA VAL A 452 -7.84 -8.89 -5.61
C VAL A 452 -8.75 -7.91 -6.34
N TYR A 453 -9.01 -6.76 -5.74
CA TYR A 453 -9.80 -5.69 -6.34
C TYR A 453 -8.89 -4.58 -6.85
N PHE A 454 -9.14 -4.14 -8.08
CA PHE A 454 -8.41 -3.04 -8.70
C PHE A 454 -9.34 -2.14 -9.51
N ALA A 455 -8.92 -0.89 -9.68
CA ALA A 455 -9.64 0.10 -10.47
C ALA A 455 -9.20 0.05 -11.94
N SER A 456 -10.15 0.21 -12.85
CA SER A 456 -9.94 0.26 -14.29
C SER A 456 -10.65 1.49 -14.84
N ASP A 457 -9.87 2.51 -15.19
CA ASP A 457 -10.43 3.79 -15.61
C ASP A 457 -11.03 3.70 -17.01
N ARG A 458 -12.22 4.27 -17.16
CA ARG A 458 -12.82 4.68 -18.43
C ARG A 458 -12.74 6.21 -18.49
N GLU A 459 -13.14 6.79 -19.61
CA GLU A 459 -13.01 8.24 -19.86
C GLU A 459 -13.51 9.12 -18.69
N ASN A 460 -14.79 9.00 -18.31
CA ASN A 460 -15.39 9.81 -17.22
C ASN A 460 -15.73 9.01 -15.95
N TRP A 461 -15.61 7.68 -16.01
CA TRP A 461 -16.09 6.77 -14.97
C TRP A 461 -15.10 5.62 -14.77
N THR A 462 -15.03 5.05 -13.59
CA THR A 462 -14.13 3.92 -13.30
C THR A 462 -14.92 2.65 -13.06
N ALA A 463 -14.42 1.54 -13.60
CA ALA A 463 -14.89 0.20 -13.27
C ALA A 463 -14.05 -0.37 -12.12
N ILE A 464 -14.67 -1.16 -11.26
CA ILE A 464 -13.97 -1.92 -10.23
C ILE A 464 -13.99 -3.38 -10.63
N ARG A 465 -12.80 -3.96 -10.76
CA ARG A 465 -12.58 -5.32 -11.21
C ARG A 465 -12.18 -6.21 -10.05
N GLU A 466 -12.77 -7.39 -10.01
CA GLU A 466 -12.42 -8.47 -9.09
C GLU A 466 -11.58 -9.50 -9.86
N TYR A 467 -10.33 -9.67 -9.46
CA TYR A 467 -9.39 -10.66 -9.96
C TYR A 467 -9.43 -11.91 -9.08
N PHE A 468 -9.57 -13.08 -9.68
CA PHE A 468 -9.66 -14.36 -8.98
C PHE A 468 -9.06 -15.49 -9.83
N THR A 469 -8.76 -16.62 -9.18
CA THR A 469 -8.39 -17.85 -9.88
C THR A 469 -9.65 -18.70 -10.07
N ASP A 470 -9.95 -19.08 -11.31
CA ASP A 470 -11.03 -20.01 -11.64
C ASP A 470 -10.69 -21.41 -11.11
N THR A 471 -11.63 -21.98 -10.37
CA THR A 471 -11.47 -23.30 -9.73
C THR A 471 -11.56 -24.46 -10.71
N ASN A 472 -12.16 -24.26 -11.89
CA ASN A 472 -12.32 -25.32 -12.89
C ASN A 472 -11.10 -25.48 -13.79
N ASP A 473 -10.50 -24.36 -14.20
CA ASP A 473 -9.41 -24.34 -15.19
C ASP A 473 -8.05 -23.91 -14.62
N VAL A 474 -7.97 -23.57 -13.32
CA VAL A 474 -6.75 -23.02 -12.66
C VAL A 474 -6.17 -21.82 -13.44
N SER A 475 -7.02 -21.14 -14.20
CA SER A 475 -6.70 -19.90 -14.92
C SER A 475 -7.09 -18.71 -14.06
N ASN A 476 -6.38 -17.60 -14.21
CA ASN A 476 -6.81 -16.36 -13.58
C ASN A 476 -7.74 -15.60 -14.50
N ASP A 477 -8.77 -14.99 -13.92
CA ASP A 477 -9.73 -14.17 -14.64
C ASP A 477 -10.08 -12.92 -13.82
N SER A 478 -10.71 -11.95 -14.48
CA SER A 478 -11.20 -10.74 -13.83
C SER A 478 -12.59 -10.33 -14.33
N THR A 479 -13.48 -10.09 -13.38
CA THR A 479 -14.86 -9.64 -13.67
C THR A 479 -15.11 -8.22 -13.16
N ASP A 480 -15.93 -7.46 -13.88
CA ASP A 480 -16.34 -6.10 -13.49
C ASP A 480 -17.55 -6.16 -12.53
N VAL A 481 -17.29 -5.87 -11.24
CA VAL A 481 -18.33 -5.83 -10.20
C VAL A 481 -19.19 -4.56 -10.26
N ALA A 482 -18.78 -3.56 -11.05
CA ALA A 482 -19.53 -2.34 -11.34
C ALA A 482 -20.25 -2.41 -12.71
N SER A 483 -20.30 -3.57 -13.37
CA SER A 483 -20.89 -3.74 -14.71
C SER A 483 -22.37 -3.33 -14.81
N HIS A 484 -23.14 -3.44 -13.72
CA HIS A 484 -24.54 -3.01 -13.63
C HIS A 484 -24.70 -1.51 -13.28
N VAL A 485 -23.61 -0.83 -12.92
CA VAL A 485 -23.53 0.59 -12.56
C VAL A 485 -22.36 1.30 -13.29
N PRO A 486 -22.34 1.28 -14.63
CA PRO A 486 -21.17 1.71 -15.41
C PRO A 486 -20.84 3.21 -15.33
N GLN A 487 -21.77 4.06 -14.91
CA GLN A 487 -21.66 5.52 -14.80
C GLN A 487 -21.88 5.99 -13.35
N TYR A 488 -21.39 5.23 -12.37
CA TYR A 488 -21.64 5.50 -10.95
C TYR A 488 -20.43 6.05 -10.21
N ILE A 489 -19.24 5.49 -10.45
CA ILE A 489 -17.98 5.87 -9.79
C ILE A 489 -17.22 6.80 -10.74
N PRO A 490 -17.02 8.09 -10.41
CA PRO A 490 -16.24 9.02 -11.24
C PRO A 490 -14.79 8.54 -11.45
N SER A 491 -14.16 9.02 -12.53
CA SER A 491 -12.76 8.69 -12.80
C SER A 491 -11.78 9.26 -11.76
N GLY A 492 -10.56 8.72 -11.76
CA GLY A 492 -9.52 9.13 -10.83
C GLY A 492 -9.70 8.52 -9.44
N VAL A 493 -10.00 7.22 -9.37
CA VAL A 493 -9.85 6.48 -8.10
C VAL A 493 -8.40 6.64 -7.66
N PHE A 494 -8.20 7.03 -6.41
CA PHE A 494 -6.86 7.17 -5.82
C PHE A 494 -6.68 6.28 -4.57
N LYS A 495 -7.79 5.79 -4.00
CA LYS A 495 -7.74 4.91 -2.83
C LYS A 495 -8.89 3.90 -2.85
N ILE A 496 -8.53 2.64 -2.67
CA ILE A 496 -9.43 1.55 -2.31
C ILE A 496 -9.02 1.09 -0.92
N ALA A 497 -9.98 1.03 -0.01
CA ALA A 497 -9.80 0.41 1.29
C ALA A 497 -10.73 -0.80 1.38
N SER A 498 -10.26 -1.86 2.02
CA SER A 498 -11.00 -3.10 2.13
C SER A 498 -11.05 -3.65 3.54
N SER A 499 -12.14 -4.31 3.89
CA SER A 499 -12.26 -5.13 5.09
C SER A 499 -12.81 -6.51 4.75
N SER A 500 -12.12 -7.54 5.23
CA SER A 500 -12.57 -8.93 5.17
C SER A 500 -13.47 -9.32 6.36
N SER A 501 -13.54 -8.52 7.43
CA SER A 501 -14.45 -8.81 8.55
C SER A 501 -15.89 -8.42 8.22
N GLU A 502 -16.06 -7.34 7.46
CA GLU A 502 -17.36 -6.80 7.08
C GLU A 502 -17.73 -7.05 5.60
N ASP A 503 -16.88 -7.77 4.85
CA ASP A 503 -17.00 -8.03 3.41
C ASP A 503 -17.35 -6.77 2.61
N MET A 504 -16.50 -5.73 2.75
CA MET A 504 -16.79 -4.39 2.24
C MET A 504 -15.55 -3.72 1.64
N LEU A 505 -15.78 -2.93 0.59
CA LEU A 505 -14.80 -2.02 -0.01
C LEU A 505 -15.30 -0.58 0.06
N CYS A 506 -14.39 0.34 0.32
CA CYS A 506 -14.59 1.78 0.24
C CYS A 506 -13.69 2.33 -0.88
N VAL A 507 -14.28 3.04 -1.83
CA VAL A 507 -13.59 3.61 -2.99
C VAL A 507 -13.69 5.13 -2.94
N LEU A 508 -12.54 5.80 -3.03
CA LEU A 508 -12.42 7.26 -3.07
C LEU A 508 -11.91 7.73 -4.43
N THR A 509 -12.47 8.83 -4.93
CA THR A 509 -12.20 9.37 -6.27
C THR A 509 -11.78 10.83 -6.23
N THR A 510 -11.00 11.30 -7.19
CA THR A 510 -10.66 12.71 -7.34
C THR A 510 -11.80 13.54 -7.94
N GLY A 511 -12.63 12.92 -8.80
CA GLY A 511 -13.81 13.56 -9.38
C GLY A 511 -14.92 13.89 -8.38
N ASP A 512 -14.96 13.19 -7.24
CA ASP A 512 -15.90 13.43 -6.14
C ASP A 512 -15.20 13.21 -4.78
N ARG A 513 -14.70 14.30 -4.19
CA ARG A 513 -13.92 14.28 -2.94
C ARG A 513 -14.75 14.30 -1.66
N HIS A 514 -16.06 14.52 -1.74
CA HIS A 514 -16.97 14.57 -0.59
C HIS A 514 -17.77 13.27 -0.43
N SER A 515 -17.48 12.25 -1.24
CA SER A 515 -18.24 11.00 -1.24
C SER A 515 -17.35 9.77 -1.11
N ILE A 516 -17.91 8.72 -0.50
CA ILE A 516 -17.32 7.38 -0.42
C ILE A 516 -18.24 6.42 -1.16
N TYR A 517 -17.70 5.73 -2.17
CA TYR A 517 -18.43 4.69 -2.89
C TYR A 517 -18.20 3.36 -2.19
N VAL A 518 -19.27 2.78 -1.66
CA VAL A 518 -19.18 1.58 -0.83
C VAL A 518 -19.76 0.39 -1.58
N TYR A 519 -18.93 -0.66 -1.71
CA TYR A 519 -19.31 -1.95 -2.25
C TYR A 519 -19.36 -2.98 -1.15
N LYS A 520 -20.53 -3.59 -0.95
CA LYS A 520 -20.71 -4.68 -0.01
C LYS A 520 -21.04 -5.96 -0.76
N PHE A 521 -20.36 -7.03 -0.41
CA PHE A 521 -20.54 -8.34 -1.02
C PHE A 521 -20.76 -9.41 0.04
N TYR A 522 -21.34 -10.53 -0.37
CA TYR A 522 -21.52 -11.68 0.49
C TYR A 522 -21.51 -12.95 -0.36
N TRP A 523 -20.72 -13.93 0.09
CA TRP A 523 -20.58 -15.23 -0.54
C TRP A 523 -21.28 -16.30 0.28
N ASP A 524 -22.13 -17.08 -0.36
CA ASP A 524 -22.70 -18.31 0.20
C ASP A 524 -22.10 -19.50 -0.57
N GLY A 525 -21.15 -20.19 0.05
CA GLY A 525 -20.28 -21.13 -0.65
C GLY A 525 -19.53 -20.45 -1.80
N ASP A 526 -19.69 -20.98 -3.01
CA ASP A 526 -19.08 -20.42 -4.24
C ASP A 526 -19.99 -19.44 -4.99
N THR A 527 -21.19 -19.15 -4.48
CA THR A 527 -22.13 -18.22 -5.12
C THR A 527 -22.09 -16.86 -4.44
N LYS A 528 -21.83 -15.80 -5.22
CA LYS A 528 -21.98 -14.41 -4.76
C LYS A 528 -23.47 -14.07 -4.67
N VAL A 529 -24.02 -14.08 -3.46
CA VAL A 529 -25.45 -13.81 -3.20
C VAL A 529 -25.73 -12.31 -3.09
N GLN A 530 -24.73 -11.52 -2.69
CA GLN A 530 -24.83 -10.07 -2.60
C GLN A 530 -23.72 -9.36 -3.38
N SER A 531 -24.12 -8.37 -4.16
CA SER A 531 -23.25 -7.39 -4.83
C SER A 531 -23.97 -6.05 -4.81
N SER A 532 -23.65 -5.19 -3.85
CA SER A 532 -24.38 -3.96 -3.58
C SER A 532 -23.48 -2.75 -3.60
N TRP A 533 -23.81 -1.79 -4.47
CA TRP A 533 -23.21 -0.46 -4.46
C TRP A 533 -24.10 0.55 -3.73
N SER A 534 -23.47 1.42 -2.94
CA SER A 534 -24.08 2.55 -2.25
C SER A 534 -23.12 3.74 -2.22
N LYS A 535 -23.64 4.96 -2.09
CA LYS A 535 -22.84 6.19 -2.00
C LYS A 535 -23.04 6.82 -0.62
N TRP A 536 -21.96 7.10 0.10
CA TRP A 536 -22.00 7.87 1.33
C TRP A 536 -21.56 9.29 1.02
N THR A 537 -22.46 10.24 1.20
CA THR A 537 -22.28 11.64 0.81
C THR A 537 -22.08 12.48 2.05
N PHE A 538 -20.97 13.21 2.07
CA PHE A 538 -20.65 14.26 3.04
C PHE A 538 -20.92 15.63 2.41
N PRO A 539 -20.95 16.71 3.21
CA PRO A 539 -21.15 18.07 2.70
C PRO A 539 -20.12 18.45 1.63
N ASP A 540 -20.52 19.22 0.63
CA ASP A 540 -19.65 19.64 -0.49
C ASP A 540 -18.42 20.45 -0.05
N THR A 541 -18.42 21.00 1.17
CA THR A 541 -17.29 21.70 1.79
C THR A 541 -16.22 20.78 2.35
N ASP A 542 -16.53 19.48 2.52
CA ASP A 542 -15.66 18.49 3.12
C ASP A 542 -14.85 17.76 2.03
N THR A 543 -13.55 17.57 2.26
CA THR A 543 -12.67 16.83 1.35
C THR A 543 -12.07 15.63 2.07
N ILE A 544 -12.45 14.42 1.66
CA ILE A 544 -12.05 13.16 2.30
C ILE A 544 -10.67 12.74 1.80
N LEU A 545 -9.61 13.00 2.56
CA LEU A 545 -8.24 12.64 2.18
C LEU A 545 -7.99 11.14 2.19
N SER A 546 -8.53 10.42 3.18
CA SER A 546 -8.27 8.99 3.36
C SER A 546 -9.43 8.31 4.07
N ALA A 547 -9.67 7.06 3.70
CA ALA A 547 -10.51 6.11 4.40
C ALA A 547 -9.73 4.80 4.52
N GLU A 548 -9.58 4.26 5.72
CA GLU A 548 -8.88 3.00 5.97
C GLU A 548 -9.71 2.15 6.93
N PHE A 549 -9.64 0.83 6.80
CA PHE A 549 -10.22 -0.07 7.79
C PHE A 549 -9.22 -0.39 8.89
N LEU A 550 -9.65 -0.18 10.13
CA LEU A 550 -9.00 -0.64 11.34
C LEU A 550 -10.00 -1.56 12.05
N ASP A 551 -9.82 -2.87 11.91
CA ASP A 551 -10.78 -3.89 12.33
C ASP A 551 -12.16 -3.69 11.65
N SER A 552 -13.22 -3.45 12.43
CA SER A 552 -14.57 -3.13 11.95
C SER A 552 -14.88 -1.62 11.99
N GLU A 553 -13.86 -0.77 12.09
CA GLU A 553 -13.99 0.69 12.05
C GLU A 553 -13.36 1.26 10.78
N VAL A 554 -14.10 2.11 10.07
CA VAL A 554 -13.56 2.95 8.98
C VAL A 554 -13.02 4.22 9.60
N PHE A 555 -11.71 4.40 9.55
CA PHE A 555 -11.04 5.61 9.99
C PHE A 555 -10.94 6.60 8.83
N LEU A 556 -11.39 7.83 9.06
CA LEU A 556 -11.50 8.89 8.05
C LEU A 556 -10.61 10.07 8.42
N ALA A 557 -9.88 10.57 7.42
CA ALA A 557 -9.18 11.85 7.48
C ALA A 557 -9.88 12.84 6.55
N ILE A 558 -10.50 13.89 7.12
CA ILE A 558 -11.36 14.82 6.38
C ILE A 558 -10.85 16.25 6.55
N ASN A 559 -10.50 16.89 5.45
CA ASN A 559 -10.23 18.32 5.39
C ASN A 559 -11.53 19.10 5.42
N ARG A 560 -11.58 20.11 6.27
CA ARG A 560 -12.62 21.14 6.32
C ARG A 560 -11.99 22.52 6.29
N ALA A 561 -12.81 23.55 6.12
CA ALA A 561 -12.37 24.94 6.03
C ALA A 561 -11.46 25.37 7.19
N ASP A 562 -11.67 24.82 8.40
CA ASP A 562 -10.89 25.14 9.58
C ASP A 562 -9.82 24.10 9.94
N GLY A 563 -9.62 23.02 9.20
CA GLY A 563 -8.57 22.06 9.55
C GLY A 563 -8.77 20.63 9.07
N LEU A 564 -7.82 19.77 9.41
CA LEU A 564 -7.93 18.33 9.27
C LEU A 564 -8.60 17.72 10.50
N TYR A 565 -9.57 16.85 10.24
CA TYR A 565 -10.33 16.13 11.24
C TYR A 565 -10.14 14.63 11.09
N PHE A 566 -9.99 13.97 12.24
CA PHE A 566 -10.11 12.53 12.33
C PHE A 566 -11.50 12.16 12.83
N GLU A 567 -12.12 11.25 12.08
CA GLU A 567 -13.41 10.68 12.39
C GLU A 567 -13.35 9.18 12.21
N LYS A 568 -14.23 8.46 12.89
CA LYS A 568 -14.39 7.03 12.68
C LYS A 568 -15.83 6.64 12.50
N LEU A 569 -16.06 5.57 11.75
CA LEU A 569 -17.36 4.99 11.49
C LEU A 569 -17.29 3.50 11.81
N THR A 570 -18.04 3.05 12.82
CA THR A 570 -18.08 1.64 13.22
C THR A 570 -19.13 0.92 12.38
N VAL A 571 -18.71 -0.09 11.62
CA VAL A 571 -19.56 -0.81 10.65
C VAL A 571 -20.21 -2.06 11.26
N ALA A 572 -19.72 -2.52 12.40
CA ALA A 572 -20.24 -3.69 13.10
C ALA A 572 -21.74 -3.56 13.44
N THR A 573 -22.50 -4.63 13.23
CA THR A 573 -23.98 -4.68 13.30
C THR A 573 -24.58 -4.67 14.72
N ASP A 574 -23.79 -4.45 15.78
CA ASP A 574 -24.30 -4.39 17.17
C ASP A 574 -23.52 -3.40 18.05
N SER A 575 -22.97 -2.35 17.43
CA SER A 575 -22.21 -1.33 18.17
C SER A 575 -23.15 -0.23 18.66
N LEU A 576 -23.45 -0.22 19.97
CA LEU A 576 -24.10 0.90 20.64
C LEU A 576 -23.04 1.80 21.28
N GLY A 577 -23.14 3.12 21.05
CA GLY A 577 -22.26 4.09 21.69
C GLY A 577 -22.49 4.20 23.21
N THR A 578 -21.62 4.95 23.89
CA THR A 578 -21.72 5.17 25.33
C THR A 578 -23.04 5.84 25.72
N ASN A 579 -23.83 5.16 26.57
CA ASN A 579 -25.13 5.63 27.08
C ASN A 579 -26.13 6.06 25.98
N GLU A 580 -25.99 5.55 24.75
CA GLU A 580 -26.93 5.87 23.70
C GLU A 580 -28.28 5.14 23.93
N PRO A 581 -29.43 5.81 23.71
CA PRO A 581 -30.74 5.16 23.85
C PRO A 581 -31.05 4.17 22.73
N TYR A 582 -30.45 4.42 21.58
CA TYR A 582 -30.43 3.65 20.34
C TYR A 582 -29.23 4.17 19.55
N LEU A 583 -28.80 3.49 18.49
CA LEU A 583 -27.70 4.00 17.66
C LEU A 583 -28.08 5.37 17.06
N VAL A 584 -27.49 6.45 17.57
CA VAL A 584 -27.83 7.81 17.14
C VAL A 584 -27.11 8.12 15.83
N HIS A 585 -27.88 8.27 14.75
CA HIS A 585 -27.37 8.52 13.39
C HIS A 585 -27.13 10.01 13.13
N LEU A 586 -26.07 10.56 13.73
CA LEU A 586 -25.55 11.89 13.47
C LEU A 586 -24.08 11.82 13.10
N ASP A 587 -23.65 12.56 12.08
CA ASP A 587 -22.23 12.69 11.75
C ASP A 587 -21.51 13.63 12.73
N ARG A 588 -20.19 13.52 12.81
CA ARG A 588 -19.37 14.28 13.78
C ARG A 588 -19.87 14.10 15.22
N LYS A 589 -20.37 12.90 15.54
CA LYS A 589 -20.99 12.58 16.82
C LYS A 589 -20.01 12.84 17.96
N GLN A 590 -20.48 13.56 18.97
CA GLN A 590 -19.76 13.87 20.20
C GLN A 590 -20.66 13.64 21.41
N TYR A 591 -20.11 13.01 22.45
CA TYR A 591 -20.78 12.85 23.73
C TYR A 591 -20.46 14.04 24.64
N VAL A 592 -21.48 14.73 25.14
CA VAL A 592 -21.36 15.92 25.99
C VAL A 592 -21.97 15.61 27.36
N THR A 593 -21.15 15.73 28.40
CA THR A 593 -21.60 15.47 29.78
C THR A 593 -22.37 16.65 30.35
N LYS A 594 -23.39 16.36 31.15
CA LYS A 594 -24.29 17.36 31.75
C LYS A 594 -23.58 18.44 32.57
N ASP A 595 -22.44 18.12 33.18
CA ASP A 595 -21.66 19.04 34.01
C ASP A 595 -21.01 20.17 33.21
N THR A 596 -20.89 20.00 31.89
CA THR A 596 -20.35 21.01 30.97
C THR A 596 -21.44 21.90 30.36
N LEU A 597 -22.71 21.58 30.59
CA LEU A 597 -23.85 22.32 30.08
C LEU A 597 -24.20 23.50 31.00
N SER A 598 -24.55 24.64 30.42
CA SER A 598 -25.04 25.80 31.17
C SER A 598 -26.41 26.25 30.66
N TYR A 599 -27.31 26.65 31.56
CA TYR A 599 -28.65 27.11 31.21
C TYR A 599 -28.85 28.57 31.59
N ALA A 600 -29.18 29.39 30.61
CA ALA A 600 -29.51 30.80 30.76
C ALA A 600 -30.50 31.24 29.68
N ASP A 601 -31.35 32.23 29.97
CA ASP A 601 -32.24 32.86 29.00
C ASP A 601 -33.14 31.92 28.18
N GLY A 602 -33.52 30.76 28.75
CA GLY A 602 -34.37 29.77 28.09
C GLY A 602 -33.63 28.78 27.17
N TYR A 603 -32.30 28.86 27.11
CA TYR A 603 -31.44 27.99 26.31
C TYR A 603 -30.40 27.28 27.17
N THR A 604 -30.09 26.04 26.82
CA THR A 604 -28.90 25.33 27.28
C THR A 604 -27.78 25.51 26.27
N THR A 605 -26.65 26.07 26.70
CA THR A 605 -25.43 26.18 25.91
C THR A 605 -24.68 24.86 25.95
N ILE A 606 -24.26 24.39 24.77
CA ILE A 606 -23.54 23.15 24.56
C ILE A 606 -22.09 23.49 24.19
N PRO A 607 -21.09 23.02 24.95
CA PRO A 607 -19.70 23.11 24.51
C PRO A 607 -19.47 22.17 23.32
N HIS A 608 -18.70 22.65 22.35
CA HIS A 608 -18.38 21.92 21.14
C HIS A 608 -16.87 21.90 20.91
N SER A 609 -16.34 20.79 20.41
CA SER A 609 -14.89 20.64 20.14
C SER A 609 -14.49 21.10 18.74
N TRP A 610 -15.45 21.55 17.92
CA TRP A 610 -15.26 21.87 16.52
C TRP A 610 -16.26 22.93 16.06
N ALA A 611 -15.89 23.75 15.06
CA ALA A 611 -16.76 24.80 14.57
C ALA A 611 -17.99 24.21 13.84
N MET A 612 -19.17 24.73 14.18
CA MET A 612 -20.41 24.41 13.47
C MET A 612 -20.48 25.27 12.19
N ASP A 613 -20.75 24.62 11.06
CA ASP A 613 -20.92 25.25 9.74
C ASP A 613 -22.41 25.50 9.41
N ASP A 614 -22.75 25.76 8.13
CA ASP A 614 -24.14 25.98 7.65
C ASP A 614 -25.01 24.69 7.66
N GLY A 615 -24.57 23.64 8.36
CA GLY A 615 -25.30 22.40 8.54
C GLY A 615 -26.39 22.47 9.63
N THR A 616 -27.35 21.54 9.56
CA THR A 616 -28.29 21.32 10.66
C THR A 616 -27.66 20.41 11.70
N TYR A 617 -27.60 20.88 12.95
CA TYR A 617 -27.08 20.12 14.08
C TYR A 617 -28.19 19.74 15.05
N MET A 618 -28.05 18.56 15.67
CA MET A 618 -29.04 18.02 16.58
C MET A 618 -28.37 17.50 17.86
N ALA A 619 -29.11 17.57 18.96
CA ALA A 619 -28.78 16.98 20.24
C ALA A 619 -29.82 15.91 20.61
N VAL A 620 -29.37 14.78 21.15
CA VAL A 620 -30.22 13.69 21.63
C VAL A 620 -29.90 13.40 23.10
N THR A 621 -30.92 13.29 23.94
CA THR A 621 -30.73 12.96 25.37
C THR A 621 -30.27 11.52 25.56
N ALA A 622 -29.22 11.33 26.37
CA ALA A 622 -28.64 10.02 26.70
C ALA A 622 -29.51 9.20 27.67
N THR A 623 -29.21 7.91 27.79
CA THR A 623 -29.85 6.97 28.72
C THR A 623 -29.30 7.12 30.14
N GLY A 624 -30.12 6.79 31.15
CA GLY A 624 -29.70 6.75 32.56
C GLY A 624 -29.71 8.11 33.27
N GLN A 625 -30.37 9.12 32.68
CA GLN A 625 -30.40 10.50 33.18
C GLN A 625 -31.80 10.91 33.64
N THR A 626 -31.94 12.13 34.18
CA THR A 626 -33.21 12.65 34.71
C THR A 626 -34.21 12.98 33.59
N LEU A 627 -33.72 13.44 32.43
CA LEU A 627 -34.57 13.64 31.26
C LEU A 627 -34.83 12.31 30.56
N LYS A 628 -35.99 12.22 29.89
CA LYS A 628 -36.34 11.02 29.13
C LYS A 628 -35.32 10.79 28.01
N PRO A 629 -34.87 9.54 27.81
CA PRO A 629 -33.91 9.21 26.76
C PRO A 629 -34.50 9.38 25.36
N GLY A 630 -33.65 9.76 24.39
CA GLY A 630 -34.01 9.83 22.98
C GLY A 630 -34.80 11.08 22.55
N VAL A 631 -34.89 12.11 23.39
CA VAL A 631 -35.48 13.39 23.02
C VAL A 631 -34.54 14.11 22.07
N VAL A 632 -35.00 14.35 20.85
CA VAL A 632 -34.26 15.08 19.81
C VAL A 632 -34.56 16.57 19.94
N ALA A 633 -33.51 17.40 19.93
CA ALA A 633 -33.61 18.84 19.90
C ALA A 633 -32.66 19.42 18.86
N GLU A 634 -33.10 20.47 18.17
CA GLU A 634 -32.28 21.18 17.19
C GLU A 634 -31.32 22.13 17.89
N ILE A 635 -30.07 22.14 17.43
CA ILE A 635 -29.04 23.06 17.93
C ILE A 635 -29.09 24.33 17.07
N VAL A 636 -29.29 25.46 17.75
CA VAL A 636 -29.20 26.79 17.16
C VAL A 636 -27.76 27.27 17.30
N TRP A 637 -27.13 27.59 16.18
CA TRP A 637 -25.80 28.18 16.11
C TRP A 637 -25.90 29.67 15.80
N ASP A 638 -25.31 30.52 16.65
CA ASP A 638 -25.31 31.98 16.47
C ASP A 638 -23.95 32.54 15.97
N GLY A 639 -23.06 31.67 15.53
CA GLY A 639 -21.70 32.03 15.10
C GLY A 639 -20.66 32.01 16.22
N ALA A 640 -21.07 31.89 17.49
CA ALA A 640 -20.17 31.82 18.64
C ALA A 640 -20.52 30.72 19.64
N THR A 641 -21.80 30.42 19.82
CA THR A 641 -22.29 29.47 20.83
C THR A 641 -23.36 28.54 20.26
N ALA A 642 -23.23 27.25 20.57
CA ALA A 642 -24.23 26.25 20.25
C ALA A 642 -25.27 26.19 21.37
N LYS A 643 -26.55 26.39 21.04
CA LYS A 643 -27.63 26.50 22.02
C LYS A 643 -28.80 25.58 21.67
N VAL A 644 -29.41 24.97 22.68
CA VAL A 644 -30.64 24.19 22.55
C VAL A 644 -31.73 24.82 23.40
N LYS A 645 -32.94 24.94 22.87
CA LYS A 645 -34.07 25.54 23.59
C LYS A 645 -34.58 24.60 24.69
N GLY A 646 -34.63 25.08 25.93
CA GLY A 646 -35.03 24.29 27.11
C GLY A 646 -33.86 24.03 28.06
N ASN A 647 -34.15 23.43 29.22
CA ASN A 647 -33.13 23.11 30.23
C ASN A 647 -32.70 21.64 30.15
N TYR A 648 -31.48 21.39 29.68
CA TYR A 648 -30.88 20.06 29.54
C TYR A 648 -29.74 19.77 30.51
N THR A 649 -29.47 20.63 31.50
CA THR A 649 -28.33 20.46 32.43
C THR A 649 -28.46 19.26 33.38
N SER A 650 -29.59 18.53 33.34
CA SER A 650 -29.83 17.32 34.11
C SER A 650 -29.63 16.02 33.31
N SER A 651 -29.17 16.10 32.05
CA SER A 651 -28.92 14.96 31.19
C SER A 651 -27.71 15.16 30.30
N ASP A 652 -26.93 14.10 30.10
CA ASP A 652 -25.91 14.06 29.05
C ASP A 652 -26.59 14.12 27.68
N LEU A 653 -25.88 14.70 26.71
CA LEU A 653 -26.34 14.93 25.34
C LEU A 653 -25.39 14.30 24.33
N ILE A 654 -25.95 13.69 23.30
CA ILE A 654 -25.22 13.23 22.12
C ILE A 654 -25.47 14.24 21.01
N VAL A 655 -24.43 14.91 20.54
CA VAL A 655 -24.53 16.02 19.60
C VAL A 655 -23.85 15.66 18.29
N GLY A 656 -24.38 16.16 17.17
CA GLY A 656 -23.77 15.94 15.87
C GLY A 656 -24.55 16.57 14.73
N ARG A 657 -24.02 16.42 13.53
CA ARG A 657 -24.61 16.91 12.28
C ARG A 657 -25.64 15.92 11.75
N ARG A 658 -26.77 16.45 11.31
CA ARG A 658 -27.80 15.68 10.62
C ARG A 658 -27.35 15.35 9.20
N TYR A 659 -27.50 14.09 8.80
CA TYR A 659 -27.41 13.68 7.40
C TYR A 659 -28.69 12.95 6.96
N VAL A 660 -28.95 13.01 5.66
CA VAL A 660 -30.13 12.42 5.03
C VAL A 660 -29.76 11.05 4.47
N PHE A 661 -30.46 10.02 4.91
CA PHE A 661 -30.48 8.72 4.25
C PHE A 661 -31.61 8.72 3.23
N SER A 662 -31.34 8.32 1.99
CA SER A 662 -32.36 8.20 0.96
C SER A 662 -32.11 7.02 0.03
N PHE A 663 -33.19 6.39 -0.43
CA PHE A 663 -33.11 5.44 -1.53
C PHE A 663 -34.35 5.53 -2.42
N GLN A 664 -34.13 5.28 -3.71
CA GLN A 664 -35.18 5.30 -4.73
C GLN A 664 -35.46 3.87 -5.19
N LEU A 665 -36.73 3.47 -5.11
CA LEU A 665 -37.17 2.18 -5.65
C LEU A 665 -37.06 2.18 -7.18
N SER A 666 -36.62 1.06 -7.74
CA SER A 666 -36.68 0.86 -9.18
C SER A 666 -38.13 0.82 -9.67
N THR A 667 -38.34 1.08 -10.97
CA THR A 667 -39.67 1.02 -11.57
C THR A 667 -40.31 -0.35 -11.33
N ILE A 668 -41.40 -0.35 -10.56
CA ILE A 668 -42.12 -1.56 -10.19
C ILE A 668 -42.71 -2.19 -11.45
N THR A 669 -42.39 -3.46 -11.71
CA THR A 669 -42.91 -4.22 -12.86
C THR A 669 -43.39 -5.59 -12.41
N VAL A 670 -44.32 -6.17 -13.16
CA VAL A 670 -44.69 -7.59 -13.00
C VAL A 670 -43.54 -8.41 -13.54
N LYS A 671 -42.93 -9.25 -12.69
CA LYS A 671 -41.85 -10.17 -13.08
C LYS A 671 -42.46 -11.55 -13.35
N THR A 672 -42.15 -12.13 -14.50
CA THR A 672 -42.51 -13.52 -14.85
C THR A 672 -41.24 -14.37 -14.91
N GLN A 673 -41.33 -15.62 -14.48
CA GLN A 673 -40.22 -16.56 -14.65
C GLN A 673 -40.03 -16.89 -16.13
N SER A 674 -38.78 -16.80 -16.59
CA SER A 674 -38.34 -17.27 -17.90
C SER A 674 -38.06 -18.77 -17.82
N ALA A 675 -38.30 -19.50 -18.91
CA ALA A 675 -38.11 -20.96 -18.98
C ALA A 675 -36.67 -21.43 -18.67
N GLY A 676 -35.68 -20.52 -18.69
CA GLY A 676 -34.27 -20.77 -18.35
C GLY A 676 -33.83 -20.32 -16.95
N GLY A 677 -34.74 -20.04 -16.01
CA GLY A 677 -34.38 -19.75 -14.61
C GLY A 677 -34.09 -18.28 -14.27
N GLY A 678 -34.29 -17.34 -15.21
CA GLY A 678 -34.23 -15.90 -14.97
C GLY A 678 -35.61 -15.26 -14.76
N THR A 679 -35.68 -14.04 -14.21
CA THR A 679 -36.92 -13.27 -14.16
C THR A 679 -36.92 -12.17 -15.22
N LYS A 680 -38.01 -12.08 -16.01
CA LYS A 680 -38.19 -11.04 -17.02
C LYS A 680 -39.33 -10.12 -16.60
N SER A 681 -39.19 -8.81 -16.78
CA SER A 681 -40.30 -7.88 -16.64
C SER A 681 -41.30 -8.03 -17.79
N ASP A 682 -42.58 -8.23 -17.49
CA ASP A 682 -43.64 -8.15 -18.50
C ASP A 682 -43.91 -6.68 -18.83
N THR A 683 -43.51 -6.27 -20.04
CA THR A 683 -43.68 -4.91 -20.57
C THR A 683 -44.88 -4.76 -21.50
N GLU A 684 -45.59 -5.85 -21.82
CA GLU A 684 -46.74 -5.81 -22.75
C GLU A 684 -48.01 -5.29 -22.08
N GLY A 685 -48.14 -5.52 -20.77
CA GLY A 685 -49.28 -5.06 -19.99
C GLY A 685 -49.07 -3.69 -19.36
N ARG A 686 -50.17 -2.94 -19.21
CA ARG A 686 -50.19 -1.67 -18.47
C ARG A 686 -50.43 -1.94 -16.98
N LEU A 687 -49.51 -1.52 -16.13
CA LEU A 687 -49.62 -1.62 -14.66
C LEU A 687 -50.03 -0.27 -14.04
N GLN A 688 -51.19 -0.23 -13.40
CA GLN A 688 -51.67 0.89 -12.62
C GLN A 688 -51.49 0.59 -11.14
N LEU A 689 -50.51 1.20 -10.49
CA LEU A 689 -50.21 1.01 -9.07
C LEU A 689 -51.28 1.69 -8.22
N ARG A 690 -51.81 0.99 -7.21
CA ARG A 690 -52.76 1.56 -6.25
C ARG A 690 -52.07 1.96 -4.96
N LYS A 691 -51.41 1.00 -4.33
CA LYS A 691 -50.71 1.16 -3.05
C LYS A 691 -49.45 0.31 -3.04
N ALA A 692 -48.47 0.75 -2.26
CA ALA A 692 -47.36 -0.06 -1.85
C ALA A 692 -47.23 -0.03 -0.33
N SER A 693 -46.53 -1.01 0.21
CA SER A 693 -46.24 -1.12 1.63
C SER A 693 -44.78 -1.43 1.80
N VAL A 694 -44.13 -0.80 2.77
CA VAL A 694 -42.74 -1.11 3.12
C VAL A 694 -42.75 -1.78 4.48
N ASN A 695 -42.08 -2.93 4.56
CA ASN A 695 -41.84 -3.66 5.79
C ASN A 695 -40.52 -3.16 6.39
N PHE A 696 -40.57 -2.72 7.63
CA PHE A 696 -39.44 -2.13 8.35
C PHE A 696 -39.30 -2.76 9.73
N ALA A 697 -38.08 -2.74 10.26
CA ALA A 697 -37.78 -3.20 11.61
C ALA A 697 -37.05 -2.11 12.39
N ASN A 698 -37.25 -2.06 13.71
CA ASN A 698 -36.55 -1.18 14.64
C ASN A 698 -36.37 0.26 14.13
N THR A 699 -37.41 0.83 13.50
CA THR A 699 -37.34 2.11 12.79
C THR A 699 -38.14 3.17 13.52
N GLY A 700 -37.56 4.36 13.67
CA GLY A 700 -38.20 5.50 14.34
C GLY A 700 -39.02 6.38 13.39
N TYR A 701 -38.37 6.96 12.38
CA TYR A 701 -38.99 7.93 11.49
C TYR A 701 -38.53 7.73 10.05
N PHE A 702 -39.44 7.91 9.10
CA PHE A 702 -39.10 8.05 7.69
C PHE A 702 -40.24 8.73 6.92
N GLN A 703 -39.93 9.21 5.73
CA GLN A 703 -40.88 9.77 4.79
C GLN A 703 -40.83 9.01 3.48
N VAL A 704 -42.00 8.71 2.93
CA VAL A 704 -42.15 8.17 1.58
C VAL A 704 -42.65 9.30 0.68
N LYS A 705 -41.81 9.71 -0.27
CA LYS A 705 -42.13 10.69 -1.30
C LYS A 705 -42.52 9.97 -2.58
N VAL A 706 -43.77 10.15 -3.01
CA VAL A 706 -44.29 9.63 -4.27
C VAL A 706 -44.50 10.80 -5.22
N THR A 707 -43.75 10.81 -6.32
CA THR A 707 -43.84 11.85 -7.36
C THR A 707 -44.40 11.24 -8.64
N PRO A 708 -45.69 11.46 -8.95
CA PRO A 708 -46.24 11.12 -10.25
C PRO A 708 -45.74 12.10 -11.32
N ARG A 709 -45.57 11.64 -12.55
CA ARG A 709 -45.17 12.50 -13.66
C ARG A 709 -46.16 13.66 -13.84
N TYR A 710 -45.62 14.88 -13.97
CA TYR A 710 -46.36 16.15 -14.11
C TYR A 710 -47.29 16.51 -12.94
N ARG A 711 -47.10 15.92 -11.75
CA ARG A 711 -47.83 16.26 -10.52
C ARG A 711 -46.86 16.52 -9.37
N ASP A 712 -47.35 17.23 -8.36
CA ASP A 712 -46.57 17.50 -7.15
C ASP A 712 -46.26 16.22 -6.37
N THR A 713 -45.15 16.25 -5.62
CA THR A 713 -44.74 15.15 -4.76
C THR A 713 -45.65 15.01 -3.55
N TYR A 714 -46.25 13.82 -3.39
CA TYR A 714 -46.98 13.46 -2.18
C TYR A 714 -46.03 12.89 -1.14
N THR A 715 -46.03 13.47 0.07
CA THR A 715 -45.18 13.00 1.18
C THR A 715 -46.04 12.28 2.21
N TYR A 716 -45.72 11.01 2.47
CA TYR A 716 -46.32 10.20 3.52
C TYR A 716 -45.30 9.99 4.64
N THR A 717 -45.58 10.58 5.80
CA THR A 717 -44.66 10.55 6.94
C THR A 717 -45.04 9.46 7.92
N TYR A 718 -44.06 8.64 8.29
CA TYR A 718 -44.13 7.73 9.42
C TYR A 718 -43.38 8.35 10.61
N SER A 719 -44.08 8.61 11.71
CA SER A 719 -43.55 9.31 12.88
C SER A 719 -43.21 8.40 14.07
N GLY A 720 -43.21 7.07 13.88
CA GLY A 720 -42.90 6.10 14.94
C GLY A 720 -44.01 5.87 15.96
N LYS A 721 -44.94 6.83 16.12
CA LYS A 721 -46.01 6.78 17.12
C LYS A 721 -47.33 6.36 16.50
N VAL A 722 -47.79 5.17 16.88
CA VAL A 722 -49.15 4.71 16.58
C VAL A 722 -50.06 5.16 17.72
N LEU A 723 -50.95 6.13 17.45
CA LEU A 723 -51.92 6.61 18.44
C LEU A 723 -52.82 5.46 18.91
N GLY A 724 -52.85 5.20 20.22
CA GLY A 724 -53.71 4.19 20.84
C GLY A 724 -53.02 2.90 21.33
N THR A 725 -51.70 2.76 21.18
CA THR A 725 -50.94 1.68 21.82
C THR A 725 -50.40 2.10 23.21
N PRO A 726 -50.32 1.19 24.21
CA PRO A 726 -49.72 1.47 25.53
C PRO A 726 -48.26 1.92 25.47
N SER A 727 -47.61 1.71 24.33
CA SER A 727 -46.23 2.10 24.03
C SER A 727 -46.05 3.58 23.69
N ALA A 728 -47.13 4.35 23.47
CA ALA A 728 -47.09 5.75 23.07
C ALA A 728 -46.76 6.69 24.26
N THR A 729 -45.59 6.54 24.88
CA THR A 729 -45.16 7.41 25.98
C THR A 729 -44.68 8.76 25.45
N LEU A 730 -45.33 9.85 25.89
CA LEU A 730 -44.96 11.20 25.49
C LEU A 730 -43.49 11.50 25.88
N GLY A 731 -42.67 11.87 24.89
CA GLY A 731 -41.27 12.28 25.11
C GLY A 731 -40.20 11.18 25.11
N GLN A 732 -40.49 9.97 24.62
CA GLN A 732 -39.48 8.95 24.33
C GLN A 732 -39.41 8.69 22.81
N ALA A 733 -38.23 8.38 22.29
CA ALA A 733 -38.09 7.87 20.94
C ALA A 733 -38.62 6.42 20.88
N GLU A 734 -39.59 6.18 20.01
CA GLU A 734 -40.20 4.87 19.82
C GLU A 734 -39.66 4.25 18.53
N LEU A 735 -38.96 3.13 18.67
CA LEU A 735 -38.61 2.26 17.56
C LEU A 735 -39.68 1.18 17.45
N SER A 736 -40.18 0.96 16.25
CA SER A 736 -41.13 -0.11 16.04
C SER A 736 -40.83 -0.91 14.77
N THR A 737 -41.40 -2.10 14.73
CA THR A 737 -41.33 -3.02 13.61
C THR A 737 -42.73 -3.20 13.07
N GLY A 738 -42.89 -3.06 11.76
CA GLY A 738 -44.20 -3.09 11.16
C GLY A 738 -44.22 -2.85 9.67
N LYS A 739 -45.40 -2.50 9.19
CA LYS A 739 -45.71 -2.32 7.78
C LYS A 739 -46.34 -0.95 7.59
N PHE A 740 -45.74 -0.11 6.75
CA PHE A 740 -46.28 1.20 6.40
C PHE A 740 -46.85 1.17 4.99
N THR A 741 -48.16 1.37 4.84
CA THR A 741 -48.86 1.36 3.55
C THR A 741 -49.09 2.78 3.06
N PHE A 742 -48.75 3.07 1.81
CA PHE A 742 -48.96 4.37 1.17
C PHE A 742 -49.59 4.22 -0.23
N PRO A 743 -50.47 5.14 -0.64
CA PRO A 743 -51.06 5.14 -1.97
C PRO A 743 -50.09 5.70 -3.02
N ILE A 744 -50.17 5.17 -4.24
CA ILE A 744 -49.39 5.62 -5.41
C ILE A 744 -50.33 6.13 -6.51
N MET A 745 -51.41 5.39 -6.80
CA MET A 745 -52.52 5.78 -7.68
C MET A 745 -52.08 6.37 -9.03
N THR A 746 -51.08 5.76 -9.66
CA THR A 746 -50.56 6.18 -10.97
C THR A 746 -49.98 4.98 -11.73
N GLN A 747 -49.68 5.18 -13.01
CA GLN A 747 -48.98 4.19 -13.81
C GLN A 747 -47.58 3.94 -13.24
N ASN A 748 -47.13 2.69 -13.25
CA ASN A 748 -45.83 2.29 -12.72
C ASN A 748 -44.64 3.05 -13.32
N THR A 749 -44.63 3.29 -14.63
CA THR A 749 -43.55 4.04 -15.32
C THR A 749 -43.55 5.53 -15.06
N ASP A 750 -44.65 6.07 -14.54
CA ASP A 750 -44.82 7.50 -14.24
C ASP A 750 -44.73 7.77 -12.73
N ALA A 751 -44.29 6.80 -11.92
CA ALA A 751 -44.14 6.92 -10.47
C ALA A 751 -42.67 6.90 -10.07
N THR A 752 -42.20 7.94 -9.40
CA THR A 752 -40.92 7.93 -8.68
C THR A 752 -41.21 7.81 -7.18
N ILE A 753 -40.66 6.78 -6.54
CA ILE A 753 -40.87 6.51 -5.11
C ILE A 753 -39.52 6.60 -4.41
N VAL A 754 -39.38 7.61 -3.54
CA VAL A 754 -38.18 7.83 -2.73
C VAL A 754 -38.54 7.67 -1.27
N ILE A 755 -37.77 6.86 -0.55
CA ILE A 755 -37.90 6.70 0.89
C ILE A 755 -36.69 7.40 1.50
N GLN A 756 -36.94 8.32 2.44
CA GLN A 756 -35.89 9.11 3.08
C GLN A 756 -36.06 9.15 4.60
N ASN A 757 -34.95 9.17 5.32
CA ASN A 757 -34.89 9.38 6.76
C ASN A 757 -33.81 10.42 7.07
N ASP A 758 -34.27 11.61 7.44
CA ASP A 758 -33.44 12.73 7.86
C ASP A 758 -33.38 12.89 9.38
N SER A 759 -34.05 12.03 10.15
CA SER A 759 -33.98 12.04 11.61
C SER A 759 -32.70 11.35 12.12
N PRO A 760 -32.29 11.62 13.38
CA PRO A 760 -31.18 10.88 14.02
C PRO A 760 -31.56 9.45 14.43
N MET A 761 -32.82 9.04 14.22
CA MET A 761 -33.30 7.71 14.58
C MET A 761 -32.90 6.67 13.53
N PRO A 762 -32.63 5.42 13.93
CA PRO A 762 -32.33 4.33 13.02
C PRO A 762 -33.53 4.01 12.11
N SER A 763 -33.20 3.46 10.94
CA SER A 763 -34.17 2.91 9.99
C SER A 763 -33.59 1.70 9.29
N ALA A 764 -34.33 0.59 9.32
CA ALA A 764 -34.00 -0.66 8.65
C ALA A 764 -35.20 -1.12 7.80
N PHE A 765 -34.98 -1.18 6.49
CA PHE A 765 -35.98 -1.53 5.49
C PHE A 765 -35.74 -2.96 4.99
N LEU A 766 -36.71 -3.84 5.21
CA LEU A 766 -36.57 -5.26 4.95
C LEU A 766 -37.04 -5.63 3.55
N SER A 767 -38.26 -5.25 3.19
CA SER A 767 -38.93 -5.63 1.94
C SER A 767 -40.06 -4.66 1.60
N ALA A 768 -40.64 -4.78 0.42
CA ALA A 768 -41.85 -4.04 0.06
C ALA A 768 -42.88 -4.89 -0.66
N ASP A 769 -44.15 -4.58 -0.47
CA ASP A 769 -45.28 -5.18 -1.18
C ASP A 769 -45.97 -4.12 -2.02
N TRP A 770 -46.48 -4.49 -3.19
CA TRP A 770 -47.25 -3.57 -4.02
C TRP A 770 -48.51 -4.23 -4.57
N GLU A 771 -49.53 -3.42 -4.82
CA GLU A 771 -50.81 -3.85 -5.38
C GLU A 771 -51.22 -2.90 -6.51
N GLY A 772 -51.62 -3.46 -7.65
CA GLY A 772 -52.01 -2.68 -8.82
C GLY A 772 -52.95 -3.43 -9.77
N PHE A 773 -53.59 -2.69 -10.67
CA PHE A 773 -54.34 -3.27 -11.78
C PHE A 773 -53.40 -3.51 -12.95
N PHE A 774 -53.37 -4.74 -13.46
CA PHE A 774 -52.60 -5.09 -14.65
C PHE A 774 -53.57 -5.39 -15.80
N VAL A 775 -53.34 -4.76 -16.95
CA VAL A 775 -54.15 -4.95 -18.15
C VAL A 775 -53.24 -5.30 -19.31
N LYS A 776 -53.34 -6.56 -19.76
CA LYS A 776 -52.69 -7.04 -20.97
C LYS A 776 -53.74 -7.16 -22.08
N ARG A 777 -53.45 -6.61 -23.26
CA ARG A 777 -54.34 -6.68 -24.44
C ARG A 777 -53.92 -7.77 -25.43
N SER A 778 -52.78 -8.40 -25.19
CA SER A 778 -52.23 -9.55 -25.92
C SER A 778 -52.32 -10.82 -25.06
N GLN A 779 -52.42 -11.98 -25.71
CA GLN A 779 -52.25 -13.28 -25.08
C GLN A 779 -51.04 -13.95 -25.74
N ALA A 780 -50.19 -14.62 -24.95
CA ALA A 780 -49.07 -15.39 -25.49
C ALA A 780 -49.63 -16.50 -26.39
N VAL A 781 -49.08 -16.63 -27.60
CA VAL A 781 -49.41 -17.71 -28.55
C VAL A 781 -48.68 -18.99 -28.15
#